data_AF-A0A6J0CRW1-F1
#
_entry.id   AF-A0A6J0CRW1-F1
#
_cell.length_a   1.000
_cell.length_b   1.000
_cell.length_c   1.000
_cell.angle_alpha   90.00
_cell.angle_beta   90.00
_cell.angle_gamma   90.00
#
_symmetry.space_group_name_H-M   'P 1'
#
loop_
_entity.id
_entity.type
_entity.pdbx_description
1 polymer ?
#
loop_
_entity_poly.entity_id
_entity_poly.type
_entity_poly.pdbx_seq_one_letter_code
_entity_poly.pdbx_strand_id
1 'polypeptide(L)'
;MKIAVIGQSLFGQEVYCQLRKEGHEVVGVFTIPDKDGKADPLGLVAEKDGVPVFKFPRWRARGQALPEVVAKYQALGAELNVLPFCSQFIPMEVISAPQHGSIIYHPSLLPRHRGASAINWTLIHGDKKGGFSIFWADDGLDTGDLLLQKECEVLPDDTVSTLYNRFLFPEGIKGMVQAVRLIAEGTAPRIRQPEEGATYEGIQKKETARINWDQPAEAIHNWIRGNDKVPGAWTEACGQKLTFFNSTLNTSGLVAQGEPLPIPGAHRPGLVTKAGLILFGNDDKMLLVKNIQLEDGKMMPASQFFKGSASSALELTEAELATAEAVRSSWMRILPNIPKVEDSTDFFKSGAASVDVVRLVEEVKELCDGLELENEDVYMATTFGDFIQLLVRKLRGEDEESECVINYVERAANKLTLRMPHQLFIGGEFVDAEGSKTYDTINPTDGSVICQVSLAQVSDVDKAVAAAKEAFENGLWGKINARDRGRLLYRLADLMEQHQEELATIEALDAGAVYTLALKTHVGMSIQTFRYFAGWCDKIQGATIPINQARPNRNLTLTKKEPVGVCGIVIPWNYPLMMLSWKTAACLAAGNTVVIKPAQVTPLTALKFAELTLKAGIPKGVVNILPGSGSLVGQRLSDHPDVRKIGFTGSTEVGKHIMKSCALSNVKKVSLELGGKSPLIIFADCDLNKAVQMGMSSVFFNKGENCIAAGRLFVEDSIHNQFVQKVVEEVGKMKIGNPLDRDTNHGPQNHEAHLRKLVEYCQRGVKEGATLVCGGNQVPRPGFFFQPTVFTNVEDHMYIAKEESFGPIMIISRFADGDVDAVLSRANATEFGLASGVFTRDINKALYVSDKLQAGTVFVNTYNKTDVAAPFGGFKQSGFGKDLGEAALNEYLRVKTVTFEY
;
A
#
# COMPACT_ATOMS: atom_id res chain seq x y z
N MET A 1 39.97 -4.43 -27.05
CA MET A 1 39.74 -5.52 -28.01
C MET A 1 38.72 -5.08 -29.04
N LYS A 2 38.91 -5.48 -30.30
CA LYS A 2 37.95 -5.36 -31.39
C LYS A 2 36.96 -6.52 -31.37
N ILE A 3 35.67 -6.23 -31.21
CA ILE A 3 34.63 -7.24 -31.00
C ILE A 3 33.65 -7.23 -32.17
N ALA A 4 33.32 -8.41 -32.68
CA ALA A 4 32.12 -8.60 -33.50
C ALA A 4 31.01 -9.20 -32.65
N VAL A 5 29.84 -8.53 -32.62
CA VAL A 5 28.66 -9.03 -31.89
C VAL A 5 27.75 -9.73 -32.87
N ILE A 6 27.47 -11.01 -32.65
CA ILE A 6 26.61 -11.85 -33.50
C ILE A 6 25.40 -12.28 -32.68
N GLY A 7 24.28 -11.59 -32.85
CA GLY A 7 23.09 -11.88 -32.08
C GLY A 7 21.90 -11.01 -32.46
N GLN A 8 20.84 -11.09 -31.66
CA GLN A 8 19.60 -10.36 -31.89
C GLN A 8 18.92 -10.04 -30.55
N SER A 9 17.75 -9.39 -30.59
CA SER A 9 16.90 -9.02 -29.45
C SER A 9 17.50 -7.97 -28.51
N LEU A 10 16.69 -7.55 -27.53
CA LEU A 10 17.11 -6.64 -26.46
C LEU A 10 18.31 -7.20 -25.66
N PHE A 11 18.44 -8.53 -25.53
CA PHE A 11 19.57 -9.13 -24.81
C PHE A 11 20.89 -8.85 -25.54
N GLY A 12 20.91 -9.01 -26.87
CA GLY A 12 22.07 -8.67 -27.70
C GLY A 12 22.40 -7.17 -27.63
N GLN A 13 21.37 -6.32 -27.67
CA GLN A 13 21.51 -4.87 -27.54
C GLN A 13 22.17 -4.46 -26.21
N GLU A 14 21.70 -4.99 -25.08
CA GLU A 14 22.26 -4.65 -23.77
C GLU A 14 23.70 -5.14 -23.60
N VAL A 15 24.03 -6.34 -24.09
CA VAL A 15 25.41 -6.82 -24.13
C VAL A 15 26.28 -5.89 -24.98
N TYR A 16 25.83 -5.52 -26.18
CA TYR A 16 26.53 -4.56 -27.04
C TYR A 16 26.78 -3.22 -26.33
N CYS A 17 25.74 -2.63 -25.74
CA CYS A 17 25.83 -1.35 -25.03
C CYS A 17 26.83 -1.43 -23.88
N GLN A 18 26.82 -2.51 -23.11
CA GLN A 18 27.70 -2.66 -21.96
C GLN A 18 29.16 -2.92 -22.38
N LEU A 19 29.41 -3.69 -23.45
CA LEU A 19 30.77 -3.87 -23.99
C LEU A 19 31.38 -2.55 -24.45
N ARG A 20 30.59 -1.68 -25.11
CA ARG A 20 31.06 -0.34 -25.48
C ARG A 20 31.33 0.55 -24.27
N LYS A 21 30.48 0.48 -23.23
CA LYS A 21 30.71 1.20 -21.97
C LYS A 21 31.99 0.76 -21.26
N GLU A 22 32.42 -0.49 -21.40
CA GLU A 22 33.71 -0.99 -20.88
C GLU A 22 34.91 -0.65 -21.78
N GLY A 23 34.70 0.14 -22.84
CA GLY A 23 35.76 0.64 -23.71
C GLY A 23 36.18 -0.33 -24.81
N HIS A 24 35.42 -1.40 -25.05
CA HIS A 24 35.66 -2.28 -26.20
C HIS A 24 35.19 -1.62 -27.51
N GLU A 25 35.96 -1.82 -28.59
CA GLU A 25 35.61 -1.36 -29.93
C GLU A 25 34.76 -2.42 -30.62
N VAL A 26 33.47 -2.14 -30.87
CA VAL A 26 32.63 -3.07 -31.64
C VAL A 26 32.78 -2.75 -33.12
N VAL A 27 33.43 -3.64 -33.86
CA VAL A 27 33.79 -3.45 -35.29
C VAL A 27 32.69 -3.88 -36.26
N GLY A 28 31.71 -4.65 -35.79
CA GLY A 28 30.52 -4.97 -36.56
C GLY A 28 29.48 -5.74 -35.74
N VAL A 29 28.23 -5.59 -36.16
CA VAL A 29 27.06 -6.25 -35.58
C VAL A 29 26.38 -7.09 -36.65
N PHE A 30 26.16 -8.37 -36.34
CA PHE A 30 25.48 -9.31 -37.23
C PHE A 30 24.19 -9.75 -36.56
N THR A 31 23.06 -9.42 -37.18
CA THR A 31 21.72 -9.73 -36.68
C THR A 31 20.88 -10.36 -37.79
N ILE A 32 19.69 -10.84 -37.45
CA ILE A 32 18.77 -11.41 -38.42
C ILE A 32 18.21 -10.34 -39.38
N PRO A 33 17.72 -10.74 -40.57
CA PRO A 33 16.95 -9.85 -41.43
C PRO A 33 15.75 -9.24 -40.70
N ASP A 34 15.39 -8.02 -41.08
CA ASP A 34 14.23 -7.34 -40.55
C ASP A 34 12.97 -8.15 -40.84
N LYS A 35 12.16 -8.35 -39.81
CA LYS A 35 10.92 -9.11 -39.90
C LYS A 35 9.76 -8.14 -39.89
N ASP A 36 8.89 -8.23 -40.89
CA ASP A 36 7.69 -7.38 -41.03
C ASP A 36 8.01 -5.87 -40.99
N GLY A 37 9.16 -5.48 -41.54
CA GLY A 37 9.64 -4.09 -41.56
C GLY A 37 10.18 -3.58 -40.22
N LYS A 38 10.18 -4.40 -39.17
CA LYS A 38 10.75 -4.06 -37.86
C LYS A 38 12.20 -4.49 -37.79
N ALA A 39 13.09 -3.52 -37.63
CA ALA A 39 14.50 -3.78 -37.41
C ALA A 39 14.76 -4.34 -36.01
N ASP A 40 15.74 -5.24 -35.90
CA ASP A 40 16.17 -5.82 -34.64
C ASP A 40 16.75 -4.74 -33.70
N PRO A 41 16.42 -4.73 -32.40
CA PRO A 41 16.86 -3.66 -31.48
C PRO A 41 18.38 -3.50 -31.38
N LEU A 42 19.15 -4.60 -31.47
CA LEU A 42 20.61 -4.54 -31.50
C LEU A 42 21.10 -3.86 -32.79
N GLY A 43 20.51 -4.20 -33.93
CA GLY A 43 20.82 -3.56 -35.21
C GLY A 43 20.54 -2.05 -35.21
N LEU A 44 19.38 -1.64 -34.70
CA LEU A 44 18.99 -0.23 -34.61
C LEU A 44 19.96 0.62 -33.78
N VAL A 45 20.37 0.12 -32.61
CA VAL A 45 21.32 0.84 -31.76
C VAL A 45 22.70 0.89 -32.41
N ALA A 46 23.15 -0.20 -33.02
CA ALA A 46 24.44 -0.25 -33.70
C ALA A 46 24.51 0.69 -34.92
N GLU A 47 23.44 0.76 -35.73
CA GLU A 47 23.31 1.71 -36.85
C GLU A 47 23.36 3.16 -36.36
N LYS A 48 22.62 3.48 -35.30
CA LYS A 48 22.63 4.81 -34.66
C LYS A 48 24.02 5.22 -34.18
N ASP A 49 24.78 4.24 -33.71
CA ASP A 49 26.12 4.39 -33.18
C ASP A 49 27.22 4.41 -34.26
N GLY A 50 26.84 4.28 -35.54
CA GLY A 50 27.76 4.26 -36.68
C GLY A 50 28.55 2.96 -36.84
N VAL A 51 28.17 1.88 -36.16
CA VAL A 51 28.79 0.56 -36.28
C VAL A 51 28.20 -0.17 -37.49
N PRO A 52 29.02 -0.80 -38.37
CA PRO A 52 28.51 -1.57 -39.49
C PRO A 52 27.57 -2.70 -39.05
N VAL A 53 26.35 -2.73 -39.59
CA VAL A 53 25.34 -3.76 -39.33
C VAL A 53 25.14 -4.64 -40.56
N PHE A 54 25.19 -5.96 -40.35
CA PHE A 54 25.03 -6.96 -41.39
C PHE A 54 23.83 -7.86 -41.08
N LYS A 55 22.88 -7.91 -42.01
CA LYS A 55 21.62 -8.67 -41.87
C LYS A 55 21.55 -9.82 -42.87
N PHE A 56 22.41 -10.83 -42.71
CA PHE A 56 22.47 -11.95 -43.64
C PHE A 56 21.31 -12.92 -43.40
N PRO A 57 20.54 -13.33 -44.43
CA PRO A 57 19.48 -14.33 -44.26
C PRO A 57 20.01 -15.71 -43.89
N ARG A 58 21.27 -16.00 -44.24
CA ARG A 58 22.00 -17.23 -43.88
C ARG A 58 23.50 -17.02 -44.04
N TRP A 59 24.30 -17.77 -43.28
CA TRP A 59 25.76 -17.78 -43.36
C TRP A 59 26.35 -18.90 -44.21
N ARG A 60 25.57 -19.98 -44.39
CA ARG A 60 25.96 -21.17 -45.15
C ARG A 60 24.86 -21.52 -46.15
N ALA A 61 25.23 -22.18 -47.24
CA ALA A 61 24.32 -22.83 -48.17
C ALA A 61 24.78 -24.26 -48.44
N ARG A 62 23.88 -25.25 -48.30
CA ARG A 62 24.19 -26.69 -48.44
C ARG A 62 25.40 -27.13 -47.57
N GLY A 63 25.49 -26.61 -46.35
CA GLY A 63 26.55 -26.95 -45.38
C GLY A 63 27.87 -26.19 -45.56
N GLN A 64 28.10 -25.51 -46.68
CA GLN A 64 29.31 -24.73 -46.95
C GLN A 64 29.12 -23.25 -46.62
N ALA A 65 30.15 -22.60 -46.06
CA ALA A 65 30.16 -21.17 -45.80
C ALA A 65 30.03 -20.36 -47.11
N LEU A 66 29.27 -19.27 -47.08
CA LEU A 66 29.16 -18.35 -48.23
C LEU A 66 30.43 -17.49 -48.33
N PRO A 67 31.27 -17.64 -49.38
CA PRO A 67 32.56 -16.96 -49.45
C PRO A 67 32.46 -15.44 -49.33
N GLU A 68 31.42 -14.84 -49.89
CA GLU A 68 31.15 -13.41 -49.83
C GLU A 68 30.77 -12.91 -48.43
N VAL A 69 30.11 -13.75 -47.62
CA VAL A 69 29.76 -13.42 -46.23
C VAL A 69 31.00 -13.51 -45.34
N VAL A 70 31.81 -14.56 -45.53
CA VAL A 70 33.07 -14.77 -44.81
C VAL A 70 34.05 -13.62 -45.10
N ALA A 71 34.21 -13.23 -46.37
CA ALA A 71 35.09 -12.13 -46.75
C ALA A 71 34.66 -10.78 -46.13
N LYS A 72 33.35 -10.49 -46.09
CA LYS A 72 32.82 -9.29 -45.43
C LYS A 72 33.08 -9.28 -43.93
N TYR A 73 32.93 -10.43 -43.27
CA TYR A 73 33.24 -10.58 -41.85
C TYR A 73 34.74 -10.39 -41.58
N GLN A 74 35.61 -11.07 -42.32
CA GLN A 74 37.07 -11.01 -42.13
C GLN A 74 37.64 -9.60 -42.32
N ALA A 75 37.06 -8.81 -43.23
CA ALA A 75 37.46 -7.42 -43.46
C ALA A 75 37.30 -6.51 -42.22
N LEU A 76 36.50 -6.90 -41.22
CA LEU A 76 36.30 -6.12 -39.99
C LEU A 76 37.47 -6.24 -38.99
N GLY A 77 38.31 -7.28 -39.11
CA GLY A 77 39.44 -7.50 -38.21
C GLY A 77 39.04 -7.70 -36.74
N ALA A 78 37.96 -8.45 -36.48
CA ALA A 78 37.53 -8.77 -35.13
C ALA A 78 38.55 -9.67 -34.40
N GLU A 79 38.87 -9.32 -33.16
CA GLU A 79 39.77 -10.07 -32.28
C GLU A 79 39.03 -11.09 -31.41
N LEU A 80 37.72 -10.88 -31.18
CA LEU A 80 36.81 -11.77 -30.46
C LEU A 80 35.39 -11.70 -31.06
N ASN A 81 34.72 -12.85 -31.22
CA ASN A 81 33.27 -12.85 -31.44
C ASN A 81 32.51 -13.05 -30.13
N VAL A 82 31.44 -12.30 -29.96
CA VAL A 82 30.53 -12.40 -28.83
C VAL A 82 29.13 -12.73 -29.35
N LEU A 83 28.62 -13.91 -29.01
CA LEU A 83 27.33 -14.44 -29.46
C LEU A 83 26.32 -14.44 -28.30
N PRO A 84 25.71 -13.29 -27.94
CA PRO A 84 24.82 -13.20 -26.79
C PRO A 84 23.46 -13.86 -27.02
N PHE A 85 22.97 -13.87 -28.26
CA PHE A 85 21.70 -14.52 -28.61
C PHE A 85 21.69 -14.85 -30.11
N CYS A 86 22.34 -15.96 -30.48
CA CYS A 86 22.52 -16.36 -31.86
C CYS A 86 21.47 -17.39 -32.29
N SER A 87 20.70 -17.09 -33.33
CA SER A 87 19.64 -17.96 -33.88
C SER A 87 20.02 -18.66 -35.18
N GLN A 88 21.20 -18.37 -35.71
CA GLN A 88 21.71 -18.92 -36.96
C GLN A 88 22.96 -19.77 -36.71
N PHE A 89 23.19 -20.78 -37.54
CA PHE A 89 24.41 -21.57 -37.53
C PHE A 89 25.57 -20.78 -38.16
N ILE A 90 26.60 -20.50 -37.36
CA ILE A 90 27.77 -19.72 -37.79
C ILE A 90 28.86 -20.66 -38.34
N PRO A 91 29.47 -20.38 -39.51
CA PRO A 91 30.60 -21.14 -40.06
C PRO A 91 31.80 -21.23 -39.14
N MET A 92 32.51 -22.37 -39.15
CA MET A 92 33.77 -22.50 -38.42
C MET A 92 34.82 -21.51 -38.95
N GLU A 93 34.75 -21.15 -40.23
CA GLU A 93 35.53 -20.09 -40.87
C GLU A 93 35.30 -18.70 -40.26
N VAL A 94 34.19 -18.50 -39.53
CA VAL A 94 33.88 -17.27 -38.79
C VAL A 94 34.13 -17.47 -37.29
N ILE A 95 33.74 -18.61 -36.73
CA ILE A 95 33.92 -18.93 -35.30
C ILE A 95 35.41 -19.00 -34.92
N SER A 96 36.26 -19.55 -35.78
CA SER A 96 37.70 -19.72 -35.51
C SER A 96 38.58 -18.57 -36.01
N ALA A 97 38.01 -17.60 -36.74
CA ALA A 97 38.78 -16.53 -37.36
C ALA A 97 39.41 -15.52 -36.36
N PRO A 98 38.72 -15.07 -35.28
CA PRO A 98 39.33 -14.17 -34.31
C PRO A 98 40.44 -14.86 -33.50
N GLN A 99 41.53 -14.14 -33.23
CA GLN A 99 42.66 -14.67 -32.47
C GLN A 99 42.29 -15.11 -31.04
N HIS A 100 41.30 -14.46 -30.41
CA HIS A 100 40.82 -14.84 -29.09
C HIS A 100 39.64 -15.83 -29.15
N GLY A 101 39.21 -16.24 -30.34
CA GLY A 101 38.11 -17.18 -30.55
C GLY A 101 36.71 -16.54 -30.53
N SER A 102 35.71 -17.38 -30.24
CA SER A 102 34.30 -16.98 -30.17
C SER A 102 33.66 -17.53 -28.91
N ILE A 103 32.84 -16.72 -28.24
CA ILE A 103 32.06 -17.15 -27.07
C ILE A 103 30.56 -17.01 -27.33
N ILE A 104 29.78 -17.91 -26.76
CA ILE A 104 28.34 -17.98 -26.95
C ILE A 104 27.62 -18.18 -25.62
N TYR A 105 26.47 -17.53 -25.48
CA TYR A 105 25.56 -17.66 -24.35
C TYR A 105 24.52 -18.76 -24.61
N HIS A 106 24.27 -19.61 -23.62
CA HIS A 106 23.18 -20.57 -23.63
C HIS A 106 22.40 -20.55 -22.30
N PRO A 107 21.06 -20.47 -22.34
CA PRO A 107 20.22 -20.29 -21.16
C PRO A 107 19.94 -21.62 -20.42
N SER A 108 20.99 -22.43 -20.20
CA SER A 108 20.94 -23.60 -19.34
C SER A 108 22.28 -23.85 -18.64
N LEU A 109 22.25 -24.70 -17.62
CA LEU A 109 23.44 -25.26 -17.00
C LEU A 109 23.90 -26.48 -17.83
N LEU A 110 24.71 -26.21 -18.86
CA LEU A 110 25.26 -27.25 -19.73
C LEU A 110 26.07 -28.28 -18.90
N PRO A 111 25.97 -29.58 -19.24
CA PRO A 111 25.47 -30.13 -20.49
C PRO A 111 23.96 -30.44 -20.52
N ARG A 112 23.20 -30.11 -19.46
CA ARG A 112 21.78 -30.41 -19.38
C ARG A 112 20.94 -29.40 -20.18
N HIS A 113 19.86 -29.89 -20.78
CA HIS A 113 18.94 -29.15 -21.65
C HIS A 113 19.63 -28.46 -22.83
N ARG A 114 20.31 -29.21 -23.71
CA ARG A 114 20.91 -28.65 -24.93
C ARG A 114 19.83 -28.29 -25.95
N GLY A 115 20.12 -27.31 -26.79
CA GLY A 115 19.27 -26.92 -27.90
C GLY A 115 18.19 -25.90 -27.55
N ALA A 116 17.36 -25.61 -28.54
CA ALA A 116 16.32 -24.59 -28.41
C ALA A 116 15.22 -25.03 -27.44
N SER A 117 14.71 -24.07 -26.65
CA SER A 117 13.77 -24.28 -25.54
C SER A 117 14.38 -24.82 -24.23
N ALA A 118 15.68 -24.65 -24.01
CA ALA A 118 16.34 -25.10 -22.78
C ALA A 118 15.72 -24.57 -21.47
N ILE A 119 15.22 -23.32 -21.49
CA ILE A 119 14.49 -22.73 -20.35
C ILE A 119 13.19 -23.50 -20.09
N ASN A 120 12.43 -23.79 -21.16
CA ASN A 120 11.20 -24.58 -21.07
C ASN A 120 11.50 -25.94 -20.43
N TRP A 121 12.54 -26.63 -20.91
CA TRP A 121 12.89 -27.97 -20.43
C TRP A 121 13.38 -27.99 -18.98
N THR A 122 14.09 -26.95 -18.53
CA THR A 122 14.45 -26.76 -17.12
C THR A 122 13.19 -26.76 -16.24
N LEU A 123 12.14 -26.04 -16.67
CA LEU A 123 10.88 -25.95 -15.93
C LEU A 123 10.04 -27.22 -16.05
N ILE A 124 9.95 -27.80 -17.25
CA ILE A 124 9.19 -29.02 -17.55
C ILE A 124 9.71 -30.22 -16.75
N HIS A 125 11.03 -30.37 -16.62
CA HIS A 125 11.64 -31.43 -15.81
C HIS A 125 11.55 -31.17 -14.30
N GLY A 126 11.08 -29.98 -13.89
CA GLY A 126 10.96 -29.63 -12.48
C GLY A 126 12.30 -29.42 -11.78
N ASP A 127 13.35 -29.09 -12.54
CA ASP A 127 14.68 -28.86 -12.02
C ASP A 127 14.65 -27.76 -10.94
N LYS A 128 15.34 -28.01 -9.81
CA LYS A 128 15.39 -27.07 -8.68
C LYS A 128 16.47 -25.99 -8.86
N LYS A 129 17.37 -26.20 -9.82
CA LYS A 129 18.41 -25.26 -10.22
C LYS A 129 18.32 -25.01 -11.71
N GLY A 130 18.44 -23.74 -12.08
CA GLY A 130 18.51 -23.29 -13.46
C GLY A 130 19.63 -22.27 -13.59
N GLY A 131 19.87 -21.77 -14.79
CA GLY A 131 20.94 -20.81 -14.99
C GLY A 131 21.36 -20.73 -16.44
N PHE A 132 22.55 -20.22 -16.66
CA PHE A 132 23.13 -20.09 -17.99
C PHE A 132 24.59 -20.50 -18.02
N SER A 133 25.05 -20.81 -19.23
CA SER A 133 26.42 -21.15 -19.54
C SER A 133 26.95 -20.23 -20.63
N ILE A 134 28.20 -19.82 -20.51
CA ILE A 134 28.97 -19.18 -21.57
C ILE A 134 30.12 -20.12 -21.87
N PHE A 135 30.27 -20.46 -23.14
CA PHE A 135 31.24 -21.43 -23.60
C PHE A 135 31.90 -20.98 -24.89
N TRP A 136 33.03 -21.60 -25.19
CA TRP A 136 33.78 -21.39 -26.42
C TRP A 136 33.04 -22.06 -27.57
N ALA A 137 32.60 -21.29 -28.55
CA ALA A 137 31.83 -21.84 -29.67
C ALA A 137 32.67 -22.82 -30.50
N ASP A 138 32.09 -23.95 -30.88
CA ASP A 138 32.66 -24.98 -31.75
C ASP A 138 31.66 -25.35 -32.86
N ASP A 139 31.90 -26.47 -33.58
CA ASP A 139 31.00 -26.91 -34.66
C ASP A 139 29.71 -27.56 -34.11
N GLY A 140 29.66 -27.86 -32.81
CA GLY A 140 28.44 -28.25 -32.12
C GLY A 140 27.65 -27.03 -31.64
N LEU A 141 26.33 -27.20 -31.51
CA LEU A 141 25.46 -26.10 -31.11
C LEU A 141 25.80 -25.60 -29.69
N ASP A 142 26.02 -26.56 -28.77
CA ASP A 142 26.14 -26.34 -27.32
C ASP A 142 27.20 -27.26 -26.66
N THR A 143 28.29 -27.61 -27.36
CA THR A 143 29.26 -28.65 -26.91
C THR A 143 30.63 -28.14 -26.51
N GLY A 144 31.00 -26.92 -26.89
CA GLY A 144 32.35 -26.41 -26.65
C GLY A 144 32.69 -26.17 -25.17
N ASP A 145 33.96 -25.94 -24.88
CA ASP A 145 34.46 -25.83 -23.50
C ASP A 145 33.79 -24.68 -22.72
N LEU A 146 33.39 -24.93 -21.47
CA LEU A 146 32.80 -23.93 -20.58
C LEU A 146 33.82 -22.86 -20.20
N LEU A 147 33.37 -21.61 -20.22
CA LEU A 147 34.09 -20.43 -19.76
C LEU A 147 33.50 -19.94 -18.43
N LEU A 148 32.17 -19.78 -18.37
CA LEU A 148 31.46 -19.28 -17.20
C LEU A 148 30.10 -19.97 -17.06
N GLN A 149 29.72 -20.31 -15.83
CA GLN A 149 28.35 -20.71 -15.51
C GLN A 149 27.85 -19.93 -14.30
N LYS A 150 26.57 -19.55 -14.32
CA LYS A 150 25.89 -19.01 -13.15
C LYS A 150 24.57 -19.72 -12.94
N GLU A 151 24.33 -20.13 -11.72
CA GLU A 151 23.11 -20.84 -11.30
C GLU A 151 22.21 -19.96 -10.43
N CYS A 152 20.93 -20.28 -10.43
CA CYS A 152 19.93 -19.80 -9.48
C CYS A 152 19.01 -20.94 -9.07
N GLU A 153 18.39 -20.83 -7.90
CA GLU A 153 17.23 -21.66 -7.54
C GLU A 153 16.08 -21.39 -8.53
N VAL A 154 15.38 -22.44 -8.97
CA VAL A 154 14.14 -22.35 -9.74
C VAL A 154 12.97 -22.44 -8.77
N LEU A 155 12.19 -21.37 -8.68
CA LEU A 155 11.07 -21.27 -7.75
C LEU A 155 9.89 -22.13 -8.22
N PRO A 156 9.01 -22.59 -7.30
CA PRO A 156 7.88 -23.45 -7.64
C PRO A 156 6.95 -22.89 -8.72
N ASP A 157 6.73 -21.57 -8.72
CA ASP A 157 5.81 -20.88 -9.64
C ASP A 157 6.55 -20.10 -10.75
N ASP A 158 7.88 -20.31 -10.92
CA ASP A 158 8.59 -19.72 -12.06
C ASP A 158 8.02 -20.27 -13.39
N THR A 159 7.70 -19.35 -14.29
CA THR A 159 7.43 -19.55 -15.71
C THR A 159 8.66 -19.20 -16.54
N VAL A 160 8.67 -19.56 -17.84
CA VAL A 160 9.76 -19.23 -18.79
C VAL A 160 10.09 -17.74 -18.74
N SER A 161 9.06 -16.90 -18.77
CA SER A 161 9.19 -15.44 -18.72
C SER A 161 9.77 -14.96 -17.39
N THR A 162 9.28 -15.46 -16.26
CA THR A 162 9.75 -15.00 -14.94
C THR A 162 11.19 -15.41 -14.66
N LEU A 163 11.58 -16.64 -15.00
CA LEU A 163 12.96 -17.12 -14.85
C LEU A 163 13.91 -16.33 -15.76
N TYR A 164 13.47 -16.06 -17.00
CA TYR A 164 14.21 -15.24 -17.93
C TYR A 164 14.43 -13.82 -17.40
N ASN A 165 13.35 -13.13 -17.03
CA ASN A 165 13.41 -11.72 -16.64
C ASN A 165 14.10 -11.51 -15.28
N ARG A 166 13.92 -12.42 -14.30
CA ARG A 166 14.52 -12.23 -12.97
C ARG A 166 15.99 -12.58 -12.91
N PHE A 167 16.46 -13.51 -13.76
CA PHE A 167 17.82 -14.03 -13.67
C PHE A 167 18.54 -14.08 -15.02
N LEU A 168 18.04 -14.86 -15.99
CA LEU A 168 18.80 -15.15 -17.22
C LEU A 168 19.11 -13.89 -18.03
N PHE A 169 18.18 -12.94 -18.11
CA PHE A 169 18.36 -11.67 -18.81
C PHE A 169 19.38 -10.76 -18.07
N PRO A 170 19.13 -10.29 -16.83
CA PRO A 170 20.05 -9.36 -16.17
C PRO A 170 21.41 -9.97 -15.84
N GLU A 171 21.46 -11.23 -15.37
CA GLU A 171 22.72 -11.88 -15.03
C GLU A 171 23.45 -12.43 -16.26
N GLY A 172 22.73 -12.80 -17.32
CA GLY A 172 23.32 -13.21 -18.59
C GLY A 172 24.08 -12.07 -19.25
N ILE A 173 23.54 -10.84 -19.24
CA ILE A 173 24.25 -9.65 -19.74
C ILE A 173 25.57 -9.45 -18.98
N LYS A 174 25.51 -9.45 -17.64
CA LYS A 174 26.69 -9.32 -16.79
C LYS A 174 27.68 -10.46 -17.02
N GLY A 175 27.18 -11.68 -17.19
CA GLY A 175 27.98 -12.87 -17.47
C GLY A 175 28.75 -12.74 -18.78
N MET A 176 28.09 -12.29 -19.85
CA MET A 176 28.72 -12.10 -21.16
C MET A 176 29.84 -11.06 -21.11
N VAL A 177 29.60 -9.94 -20.43
CA VAL A 177 30.60 -8.89 -20.26
C VAL A 177 31.75 -9.36 -19.38
N GLN A 178 31.46 -10.10 -18.30
CA GLN A 178 32.47 -10.74 -17.46
C GLN A 178 33.33 -11.74 -18.25
N ALA A 179 32.72 -12.55 -19.12
CA ALA A 179 33.44 -13.49 -19.98
C ALA A 179 34.41 -12.77 -20.92
N VAL A 180 33.98 -11.67 -21.55
CA VAL A 180 34.86 -10.83 -22.38
C VAL A 180 36.03 -10.25 -21.56
N ARG A 181 35.78 -9.81 -20.33
CA ARG A 181 36.82 -9.31 -19.43
C ARG A 181 37.87 -10.37 -19.11
N LEU A 182 37.44 -11.58 -18.74
CA LEU A 182 38.34 -12.70 -18.48
C LEU A 182 39.22 -13.04 -19.70
N ILE A 183 38.67 -12.90 -20.92
CA ILE A 183 39.44 -13.11 -22.15
C ILE A 183 40.46 -11.99 -22.35
N ALA A 184 40.06 -10.73 -22.15
CA ALA A 184 40.96 -9.58 -22.27
C ALA A 184 42.13 -9.64 -21.28
N GLU A 185 41.89 -10.19 -20.09
CA GLU A 185 42.90 -10.39 -19.04
C GLU A 185 43.74 -11.66 -19.24
N GLY A 186 43.40 -12.53 -20.21
CA GLY A 186 44.10 -13.80 -20.45
C GLY A 186 43.83 -14.87 -19.38
N THR A 187 42.75 -14.73 -18.61
CA THR A 187 42.39 -15.61 -17.47
C THR A 187 41.17 -16.50 -17.74
N ALA A 188 40.55 -16.37 -18.92
CA ALA A 188 39.38 -17.15 -19.29
C ALA A 188 39.68 -18.67 -19.37
N PRO A 189 38.96 -19.52 -18.62
CA PRO A 189 39.22 -20.95 -18.62
C PRO A 189 38.59 -21.65 -19.84
N ARG A 190 39.10 -22.84 -20.17
CA ARG A 190 38.53 -23.78 -21.15
C ARG A 190 38.24 -25.10 -20.44
N ILE A 191 37.08 -25.19 -19.81
CA ILE A 191 36.68 -26.36 -19.02
C ILE A 191 35.87 -27.30 -19.91
N ARG A 192 36.40 -28.50 -20.19
CA ARG A 192 35.68 -29.47 -21.01
C ARG A 192 34.33 -29.83 -20.37
N GLN A 193 33.25 -29.69 -21.14
CA GLN A 193 31.91 -30.09 -20.68
C GLN A 193 31.87 -31.60 -20.36
N PRO A 194 31.20 -32.02 -19.28
CA PRO A 194 30.94 -33.43 -19.03
C PRO A 194 29.93 -33.99 -20.06
N GLU A 195 30.04 -35.28 -20.38
CA GLU A 195 29.06 -35.99 -21.21
C GLU A 195 27.91 -36.58 -20.36
N GLU A 196 28.17 -36.84 -19.08
CA GLU A 196 27.18 -37.36 -18.14
C GLU A 196 26.09 -36.32 -17.85
N GLY A 197 24.83 -36.72 -17.98
CA GLY A 197 23.66 -35.83 -17.76
C GLY A 197 23.30 -34.92 -18.93
N ALA A 198 23.99 -35.05 -20.07
CA ALA A 198 23.65 -34.33 -21.30
C ALA A 198 22.28 -34.75 -21.85
N THR A 199 21.43 -33.79 -22.21
CA THR A 199 20.10 -34.05 -22.79
C THR A 199 19.88 -33.21 -24.06
N TYR A 200 19.12 -33.77 -25.01
CA TYR A 200 18.82 -33.18 -26.33
C TYR A 200 17.32 -33.18 -26.59
N GLU A 201 16.61 -32.31 -25.89
CA GLU A 201 15.17 -32.26 -25.98
C GLU A 201 14.68 -31.46 -27.20
N GLY A 202 13.48 -31.81 -27.68
CA GLY A 202 12.91 -31.17 -28.87
C GLY A 202 12.50 -29.72 -28.64
N ILE A 203 12.48 -28.92 -29.71
CA ILE A 203 12.00 -27.53 -29.67
C ILE A 203 10.52 -27.50 -29.29
N GLN A 204 10.16 -26.69 -28.30
CA GLN A 204 8.76 -26.50 -27.93
C GLN A 204 8.03 -25.56 -28.90
N LYS A 205 6.96 -26.06 -29.51
CA LYS A 205 6.05 -25.35 -30.41
C LYS A 205 4.60 -25.58 -30.02
N LYS A 206 3.69 -24.80 -30.62
CA LYS A 206 2.24 -24.91 -30.30
C LYS A 206 1.70 -26.29 -30.63
N GLU A 207 2.27 -27.02 -31.59
CA GLU A 207 1.85 -28.37 -31.95
C GLU A 207 2.30 -29.42 -30.92
N THR A 208 3.42 -29.17 -30.23
CA THR A 208 4.02 -30.12 -29.27
C THR A 208 3.66 -29.84 -27.82
N ALA A 209 3.08 -28.68 -27.51
CA ALA A 209 2.74 -28.26 -26.14
C ALA A 209 1.37 -28.76 -25.64
N ARG A 210 0.83 -29.85 -26.22
CA ARG A 210 -0.41 -30.47 -25.72
C ARG A 210 -0.16 -31.08 -24.35
N ILE A 211 -1.05 -30.84 -23.39
CA ILE A 211 -0.97 -31.41 -22.05
C ILE A 211 -1.25 -32.91 -22.13
N ASN A 212 -0.33 -33.72 -21.58
CA ASN A 212 -0.59 -35.12 -21.28
C ASN A 212 -1.19 -35.22 -19.88
N TRP A 213 -2.44 -35.67 -19.80
CA TRP A 213 -3.20 -35.71 -18.57
C TRP A 213 -2.95 -36.93 -17.68
N ASP A 214 -2.32 -37.98 -18.21
CA ASP A 214 -1.93 -39.15 -17.42
C ASP A 214 -0.59 -38.92 -16.71
N GLN A 215 -0.56 -37.89 -15.85
CA GLN A 215 0.61 -37.47 -15.10
C GLN A 215 0.23 -36.94 -13.72
N PRO A 216 1.16 -36.95 -12.74
CA PRO A 216 0.95 -36.32 -11.43
C PRO A 216 0.74 -34.81 -11.54
N ALA A 217 0.08 -34.20 -10.55
CA ALA A 217 -0.25 -32.77 -10.58
C ALA A 217 0.99 -31.86 -10.72
N GLU A 218 2.12 -32.24 -10.11
CA GLU A 218 3.39 -31.51 -10.24
C GLU A 218 3.92 -31.53 -11.68
N ALA A 219 3.80 -32.66 -12.39
CA ALA A 219 4.24 -32.77 -13.77
C ALA A 219 3.36 -31.93 -14.73
N ILE A 220 2.04 -31.94 -14.52
CA ILE A 220 1.10 -31.08 -15.26
C ILE A 220 1.42 -29.59 -15.01
N HIS A 221 1.66 -29.19 -13.76
CA HIS A 221 2.07 -27.84 -13.40
C HIS A 221 3.39 -27.44 -14.06
N ASN A 222 4.41 -28.29 -14.00
CA ASN A 222 5.70 -28.08 -14.65
C ASN A 222 5.57 -27.93 -16.17
N TRP A 223 4.69 -28.73 -16.78
CA TRP A 223 4.39 -28.62 -18.20
C TRP A 223 3.73 -27.28 -18.56
N ILE A 224 2.77 -26.81 -17.75
CA ILE A 224 2.08 -25.54 -17.96
C ILE A 224 3.06 -24.38 -17.81
N ARG A 225 3.75 -24.25 -16.67
CA ARG A 225 4.69 -23.13 -16.42
C ARG A 225 5.89 -23.14 -17.37
N GLY A 226 6.31 -24.32 -17.81
CA GLY A 226 7.39 -24.49 -18.79
C GLY A 226 7.00 -24.13 -20.21
N ASN A 227 5.71 -23.96 -20.52
CA ASN A 227 5.23 -23.48 -21.81
C ASN A 227 4.54 -22.10 -21.73
N ASP A 228 4.59 -21.43 -20.58
CA ASP A 228 3.95 -20.13 -20.34
C ASP A 228 4.85 -18.95 -20.76
N LYS A 229 4.46 -18.04 -21.66
CA LYS A 229 3.26 -18.00 -22.53
C LYS A 229 3.49 -18.62 -23.91
N VAL A 230 4.74 -18.89 -24.25
CA VAL A 230 5.14 -19.34 -25.59
C VAL A 230 5.80 -20.71 -25.45
N PRO A 231 5.26 -21.75 -26.11
CA PRO A 231 4.16 -21.71 -27.08
C PRO A 231 2.73 -21.73 -26.48
N GLY A 232 2.59 -21.92 -25.17
CA GLY A 232 1.32 -22.07 -24.46
C GLY A 232 0.90 -23.55 -24.32
N ALA A 233 0.83 -24.05 -23.09
CA ALA A 233 0.35 -25.41 -22.81
C ALA A 233 -1.17 -25.50 -23.04
N TRP A 234 -1.63 -26.48 -23.81
CA TRP A 234 -3.03 -26.51 -24.25
C TRP A 234 -3.69 -27.89 -24.15
N THR A 235 -5.01 -27.88 -24.11
CA THR A 235 -5.90 -29.05 -24.22
C THR A 235 -7.12 -28.71 -25.07
N GLU A 236 -7.87 -29.71 -25.49
CA GLU A 236 -9.24 -29.54 -25.99
C GLU A 236 -10.20 -29.70 -24.80
N ALA A 237 -11.19 -28.82 -24.67
CA ALA A 237 -12.29 -28.95 -23.70
C ALA A 237 -13.49 -28.13 -24.18
N CYS A 238 -14.72 -28.58 -23.90
CA CYS A 238 -15.95 -27.92 -24.33
C CYS A 238 -16.01 -27.60 -25.84
N GLY A 239 -15.41 -28.44 -26.69
CA GLY A 239 -15.43 -28.27 -28.15
C GLY A 239 -14.48 -27.21 -28.72
N GLN A 240 -13.57 -26.65 -27.91
CA GLN A 240 -12.57 -25.68 -28.35
C GLN A 240 -11.20 -25.96 -27.74
N LYS A 241 -10.15 -25.33 -28.30
CA LYS A 241 -8.80 -25.37 -27.74
C LYS A 241 -8.66 -24.36 -26.59
N LEU A 242 -8.27 -24.83 -25.41
CA LEU A 242 -7.94 -24.00 -24.25
C LEU A 242 -6.44 -24.04 -23.98
N THR A 243 -5.83 -22.87 -23.80
CA THR A 243 -4.41 -22.73 -23.40
C THR A 243 -4.35 -22.23 -21.96
N PHE A 244 -3.49 -22.81 -21.13
CA PHE A 244 -3.43 -22.54 -19.69
C PHE A 244 -2.19 -21.74 -19.31
N PHE A 245 -2.36 -20.81 -18.36
CA PHE A 245 -1.32 -19.90 -17.90
C PHE A 245 -1.38 -19.70 -16.40
N ASN A 246 -0.25 -19.33 -15.80
CA ASN A 246 -0.09 -19.02 -14.38
C ASN A 246 -0.61 -20.16 -13.49
N SER A 247 -0.08 -21.37 -13.68
CA SER A 247 -0.38 -22.50 -12.79
C SER A 247 0.37 -22.36 -11.45
N THR A 248 -0.20 -22.91 -10.38
CA THR A 248 0.47 -23.05 -9.08
C THR A 248 0.05 -24.34 -8.37
N LEU A 249 0.99 -24.91 -7.61
CA LEU A 249 0.73 -26.03 -6.70
C LEU A 249 0.25 -25.58 -5.32
N ASN A 250 0.31 -24.28 -5.00
CA ASN A 250 -0.18 -23.77 -3.73
C ASN A 250 -1.71 -23.73 -3.71
N THR A 251 -2.30 -24.83 -3.26
CA THR A 251 -3.74 -25.04 -3.17
C THR A 251 -4.26 -25.01 -1.73
N SER A 252 -3.45 -24.51 -0.79
CA SER A 252 -3.79 -24.43 0.63
C SER A 252 -5.03 -23.57 0.86
N GLY A 253 -6.06 -24.13 1.50
CA GLY A 253 -7.32 -23.44 1.77
C GLY A 253 -8.31 -23.41 0.60
N LEU A 254 -7.99 -24.03 -0.55
CA LEU A 254 -8.97 -24.23 -1.62
C LEU A 254 -9.93 -25.36 -1.25
N VAL A 255 -11.22 -25.10 -1.40
CA VAL A 255 -12.26 -26.13 -1.33
C VAL A 255 -12.54 -26.61 -2.75
N ALA A 256 -12.56 -27.92 -2.98
CA ALA A 256 -12.88 -28.52 -4.29
C ALA A 256 -14.39 -28.42 -4.61
N GLN A 257 -14.91 -27.20 -4.62
CA GLN A 257 -16.29 -26.86 -5.00
C GLN A 257 -16.27 -25.81 -6.11
N GLY A 258 -16.74 -26.20 -7.28
CA GLY A 258 -16.78 -25.38 -8.49
C GLY A 258 -17.59 -26.05 -9.58
N GLU A 259 -17.78 -25.35 -10.68
CA GLU A 259 -18.48 -25.89 -11.84
C GLU A 259 -17.56 -26.84 -12.62
N PRO A 260 -17.99 -28.08 -12.94
CA PRO A 260 -17.13 -29.08 -13.56
C PRO A 260 -16.83 -28.74 -15.02
N LEU A 261 -15.56 -28.77 -15.39
CA LEU A 261 -15.04 -28.67 -16.75
C LEU A 261 -14.55 -30.03 -17.22
N PRO A 262 -15.30 -30.74 -18.08
CA PRO A 262 -14.85 -32.00 -18.67
C PRO A 262 -13.66 -31.75 -19.60
N ILE A 263 -12.53 -32.40 -19.30
CA ILE A 263 -11.32 -32.36 -20.12
C ILE A 263 -11.02 -33.78 -20.60
N PRO A 264 -11.15 -34.07 -21.91
CA PRO A 264 -10.78 -35.36 -22.49
C PRO A 264 -9.38 -35.82 -22.10
N GLY A 265 -9.30 -37.03 -21.54
CA GLY A 265 -8.05 -37.64 -21.06
C GLY A 265 -7.68 -37.31 -19.62
N ALA A 266 -8.32 -36.33 -18.96
CA ALA A 266 -8.12 -36.05 -17.54
C ALA A 266 -8.74 -37.14 -16.65
N HIS A 267 -8.06 -37.49 -15.56
CA HIS A 267 -8.51 -38.49 -14.59
C HIS A 267 -9.88 -38.15 -13.99
N ARG A 268 -10.13 -36.86 -13.75
CA ARG A 268 -11.42 -36.30 -13.36
C ARG A 268 -11.63 -34.91 -13.96
N PRO A 269 -12.88 -34.42 -14.05
CA PRO A 269 -13.15 -33.07 -14.53
C PRO A 269 -12.37 -32.02 -13.71
N GLY A 270 -11.88 -30.98 -14.38
CA GLY A 270 -11.39 -29.78 -13.69
C GLY A 270 -12.57 -29.06 -13.02
N LEU A 271 -12.29 -28.21 -12.03
CA LEU A 271 -13.33 -27.41 -11.35
C LEU A 271 -13.06 -25.92 -11.55
N VAL A 272 -13.98 -25.23 -12.21
CA VAL A 272 -13.96 -23.77 -12.32
C VAL A 272 -14.49 -23.19 -11.00
N THR A 273 -13.61 -22.54 -10.25
CA THR A 273 -13.91 -21.96 -8.94
C THR A 273 -13.72 -20.44 -8.99
N LYS A 274 -14.12 -19.73 -7.91
CA LYS A 274 -13.82 -18.30 -7.76
C LYS A 274 -12.32 -17.98 -7.80
N ALA A 275 -11.46 -18.94 -7.41
CA ALA A 275 -10.02 -18.76 -7.34
C ALA A 275 -9.29 -19.02 -8.67
N GLY A 276 -9.97 -19.65 -9.65
CA GLY A 276 -9.41 -20.13 -10.92
C GLY A 276 -9.89 -21.55 -11.27
N LEU A 277 -9.27 -22.17 -12.25
CA LEU A 277 -9.54 -23.55 -12.65
C LEU A 277 -8.65 -24.52 -11.85
N ILE A 278 -9.25 -25.31 -10.97
CA ILE A 278 -8.56 -26.40 -10.28
C ILE A 278 -8.47 -27.58 -11.24
N LEU A 279 -7.26 -28.08 -11.45
CA LEU A 279 -6.96 -29.29 -12.20
C LEU A 279 -6.40 -30.35 -11.26
N PHE A 280 -6.42 -31.60 -11.73
CA PHE A 280 -6.04 -32.74 -10.91
C PHE A 280 -5.11 -33.67 -11.69
N GLY A 281 -4.04 -34.11 -11.05
CA GLY A 281 -3.18 -35.16 -11.57
C GLY A 281 -3.79 -36.54 -11.39
N ASN A 282 -3.15 -37.56 -11.99
CA ASN A 282 -3.48 -38.96 -11.77
C ASN A 282 -3.14 -39.47 -10.35
N ASP A 283 -2.47 -38.62 -9.54
CA ASP A 283 -2.17 -38.82 -8.11
C ASP A 283 -3.19 -38.13 -7.18
N ASP A 284 -4.32 -37.67 -7.73
CA ASP A 284 -5.41 -36.95 -7.04
C ASP A 284 -5.01 -35.61 -6.37
N LYS A 285 -3.77 -35.15 -6.55
CA LYS A 285 -3.33 -33.83 -6.07
C LYS A 285 -3.87 -32.71 -6.94
N MET A 286 -3.98 -31.52 -6.36
CA MET A 286 -4.54 -30.34 -7.00
C MET A 286 -3.44 -29.42 -7.52
N LEU A 287 -3.69 -28.80 -8.68
CA LEU A 287 -3.03 -27.57 -9.10
C LEU A 287 -4.09 -26.54 -9.50
N LEU A 288 -3.75 -25.26 -9.46
CA LEU A 288 -4.64 -24.16 -9.82
C LEU A 288 -4.11 -23.43 -11.04
N VAL A 289 -4.93 -23.25 -12.06
CA VAL A 289 -4.67 -22.40 -13.24
C VAL A 289 -5.44 -21.10 -13.09
N LYS A 290 -4.74 -19.96 -13.13
CA LYS A 290 -5.37 -18.64 -12.95
C LYS A 290 -6.00 -18.10 -14.22
N ASN A 291 -5.35 -18.31 -15.37
CA ASN A 291 -5.77 -17.71 -16.64
C ASN A 291 -5.85 -18.78 -17.73
N ILE A 292 -6.78 -18.58 -18.66
CA ILE A 292 -6.94 -19.40 -19.85
C ILE A 292 -7.02 -18.52 -21.10
N GLN A 293 -6.57 -19.04 -22.23
CA GLN A 293 -6.79 -18.46 -23.55
C GLN A 293 -7.71 -19.37 -24.35
N LEU A 294 -8.71 -18.77 -24.99
CA LEU A 294 -9.60 -19.46 -25.92
C LEU A 294 -8.95 -19.59 -27.31
N GLU A 295 -9.60 -20.35 -28.19
CA GLU A 295 -9.08 -20.63 -29.53
C GLU A 295 -8.93 -19.38 -30.41
N ASP A 296 -9.79 -18.38 -30.19
CA ASP A 296 -9.76 -17.07 -30.84
C ASP A 296 -8.60 -16.15 -30.35
N GLY A 297 -7.81 -16.61 -29.37
CA GLY A 297 -6.71 -15.85 -28.77
C GLY A 297 -7.11 -14.98 -27.58
N LYS A 298 -8.39 -14.93 -27.20
CA LYS A 298 -8.87 -14.15 -26.05
C LYS A 298 -8.36 -14.75 -24.73
N MET A 299 -7.62 -13.95 -23.97
CA MET A 299 -7.21 -14.27 -22.60
C MET A 299 -8.33 -13.92 -21.62
N MET A 300 -8.59 -14.79 -20.64
CA MET A 300 -9.54 -14.51 -19.56
C MET A 300 -9.14 -15.19 -18.24
N PRO A 301 -9.61 -14.67 -17.09
CA PRO A 301 -9.50 -15.38 -15.82
C PRO A 301 -10.22 -16.73 -15.91
N ALA A 302 -9.56 -17.80 -15.49
CA ALA A 302 -10.11 -19.15 -15.53
C ALA A 302 -11.40 -19.29 -14.70
N SER A 303 -11.54 -18.48 -13.63
CA SER A 303 -12.73 -18.39 -12.78
C SER A 303 -13.98 -17.85 -13.49
N GLN A 304 -13.81 -17.26 -14.66
CA GLN A 304 -14.90 -16.69 -15.46
C GLN A 304 -15.29 -17.59 -16.65
N PHE A 305 -14.68 -18.77 -16.81
CA PHE A 305 -14.87 -19.58 -18.03
C PHE A 305 -16.34 -19.90 -18.36
N PHE A 306 -17.14 -20.26 -17.35
CA PHE A 306 -18.57 -20.56 -17.52
C PHE A 306 -19.49 -19.35 -17.33
N LYS A 307 -18.94 -18.24 -16.82
CA LYS A 307 -19.66 -16.96 -16.84
C LYS A 307 -19.59 -16.48 -18.27
N GLY A 308 -20.60 -16.85 -19.06
CA GLY A 308 -20.71 -16.50 -20.48
C GLY A 308 -20.25 -15.05 -20.70
N SER A 309 -19.53 -14.84 -21.79
CA SER A 309 -18.88 -13.59 -22.17
C SER A 309 -19.84 -12.39 -22.18
N ALA A 310 -20.14 -11.86 -21.01
CA ALA A 310 -20.73 -10.55 -20.79
C ALA A 310 -19.59 -9.55 -20.59
N SER A 311 -18.72 -9.49 -21.58
CA SER A 311 -18.11 -8.23 -22.01
C SER A 311 -18.22 -8.31 -23.52
N SER A 312 -19.38 -7.94 -24.04
CA SER A 312 -19.47 -7.52 -25.43
C SER A 312 -18.37 -6.50 -25.66
N ALA A 313 -17.55 -6.68 -26.69
CA ALA A 313 -16.82 -5.54 -27.24
C ALA A 313 -17.87 -4.45 -27.47
N LEU A 314 -17.63 -3.23 -26.98
CA LEU A 314 -18.59 -2.16 -27.18
C LEU A 314 -18.82 -1.99 -28.68
N GLU A 315 -20.07 -2.10 -29.13
CA GLU A 315 -20.42 -1.65 -30.47
C GLU A 315 -20.27 -0.14 -30.49
N LEU A 316 -19.23 0.33 -31.17
CA LEU A 316 -18.92 1.76 -31.28
C LEU A 316 -19.95 2.43 -32.19
N THR A 317 -20.49 3.56 -31.74
CA THR A 317 -21.29 4.47 -32.59
C THR A 317 -20.41 5.08 -33.68
N GLU A 318 -21.01 5.66 -34.73
CA GLU A 318 -20.25 6.33 -35.79
C GLU A 318 -19.36 7.47 -35.25
N ALA A 319 -19.80 8.18 -34.21
CA ALA A 319 -19.01 9.22 -33.56
C ALA A 319 -17.81 8.66 -32.77
N GLU A 320 -17.97 7.50 -32.12
CA GLU A 320 -16.89 6.83 -31.37
C GLU A 320 -15.89 6.16 -32.30
N LEU A 321 -16.34 5.65 -33.46
CA LEU A 321 -15.45 5.19 -34.52
C LEU A 321 -14.58 6.33 -35.06
N ALA A 322 -15.17 7.51 -35.27
CA ALA A 322 -14.41 8.69 -35.69
C ALA A 322 -13.41 9.13 -34.61
N THR A 323 -13.80 9.08 -33.34
CA THR A 323 -12.93 9.38 -32.19
C THR A 323 -11.79 8.38 -32.09
N ALA A 324 -12.08 7.09 -32.22
CA ALA A 324 -11.07 6.04 -32.22
C ALA A 324 -10.05 6.25 -33.35
N GLU A 325 -10.47 6.64 -34.54
CA GLU A 325 -9.54 6.90 -35.65
C GLU A 325 -8.70 8.17 -35.44
N ALA A 326 -9.26 9.20 -34.81
CA ALA A 326 -8.51 10.39 -34.41
C ALA A 326 -7.43 10.06 -33.37
N VAL A 327 -7.76 9.23 -32.38
CA VAL A 327 -6.83 8.74 -31.35
C VAL A 327 -5.79 7.80 -31.96
N ARG A 328 -6.17 6.97 -32.94
CA ARG A 328 -5.25 6.14 -33.74
C ARG A 328 -4.20 7.00 -34.43
N SER A 329 -4.62 8.15 -34.95
CA SER A 329 -3.72 9.15 -35.55
C SER A 329 -2.74 9.75 -34.54
N SER A 330 -3.18 10.02 -33.31
CA SER A 330 -2.29 10.45 -32.22
C SER A 330 -1.27 9.38 -31.87
N TRP A 331 -1.69 8.11 -31.76
CA TRP A 331 -0.77 6.99 -31.55
C TRP A 331 0.26 6.87 -32.67
N MET A 332 -0.13 7.02 -33.95
CA MET A 332 0.81 7.00 -35.07
C MET A 332 1.84 8.15 -35.02
N ARG A 333 1.43 9.35 -34.59
CA ARG A 333 2.34 10.50 -34.44
C ARG A 333 3.34 10.32 -33.30
N ILE A 334 2.91 9.66 -32.22
CA ILE A 334 3.73 9.40 -31.04
C ILE A 334 4.64 8.19 -31.26
N LEU A 335 4.18 7.21 -32.05
CA LEU A 335 4.89 5.99 -32.42
C LEU A 335 5.32 6.06 -33.89
N PRO A 336 6.27 6.94 -34.26
CA PRO A 336 6.62 7.20 -35.67
C PRO A 336 7.17 5.98 -36.42
N ASN A 337 7.59 4.95 -35.68
CA ASN A 337 8.13 3.70 -36.23
C ASN A 337 7.06 2.63 -36.47
N ILE A 338 5.78 2.91 -36.18
CA ILE A 338 4.67 1.98 -36.38
C ILE A 338 3.90 2.40 -37.64
N PRO A 339 3.97 1.63 -38.74
CA PRO A 339 3.36 1.99 -40.02
C PRO A 339 1.83 1.98 -39.99
N LYS A 340 1.25 1.19 -39.08
CA LYS A 340 -0.19 1.12 -38.84
C LYS A 340 -0.43 0.72 -37.38
N VAL A 341 -1.19 1.53 -36.66
CA VAL A 341 -1.67 1.17 -35.32
C VAL A 341 -2.90 0.29 -35.51
N GLU A 342 -2.80 -0.98 -35.14
CA GLU A 342 -3.92 -1.94 -35.03
C GLU A 342 -4.38 -2.07 -33.56
N ASP A 343 -5.54 -2.66 -33.31
CA ASP A 343 -6.09 -2.79 -31.95
C ASP A 343 -5.18 -3.60 -31.02
N SER A 344 -4.37 -4.51 -31.56
CA SER A 344 -3.37 -5.27 -30.78
C SER A 344 -2.06 -4.51 -30.51
N THR A 345 -1.90 -3.30 -31.08
CA THR A 345 -0.66 -2.51 -30.96
C THR A 345 -0.47 -2.08 -29.52
N ASP A 346 0.64 -2.50 -28.92
CA ASP A 346 0.99 -2.15 -27.54
C ASP A 346 1.85 -0.88 -27.52
N PHE A 347 1.42 0.14 -26.77
CA PHE A 347 2.02 1.47 -26.72
C PHE A 347 3.49 1.44 -26.31
N PHE A 348 3.82 0.72 -25.23
CA PHE A 348 5.18 0.67 -24.68
C PHE A 348 6.09 -0.29 -25.46
N LYS A 349 5.56 -1.44 -25.89
CA LYS A 349 6.33 -2.36 -26.76
C LYS A 349 6.61 -1.79 -28.14
N SER A 350 5.86 -0.75 -28.52
CA SER A 350 6.05 0.02 -29.75
C SER A 350 7.05 1.17 -29.59
N GLY A 351 7.66 1.33 -28.41
CA GLY A 351 8.78 2.25 -28.17
C GLY A 351 8.41 3.55 -27.47
N ALA A 352 7.16 3.74 -27.01
CA ALA A 352 6.79 4.88 -26.19
C ALA A 352 7.50 4.87 -24.83
N ALA A 353 8.02 6.03 -24.43
CA ALA A 353 8.56 6.29 -23.11
C ALA A 353 7.53 7.03 -22.21
N SER A 354 7.88 7.28 -20.94
CA SER A 354 6.98 7.96 -20.01
C SER A 354 6.57 9.38 -20.45
N VAL A 355 7.40 10.06 -21.25
CA VAL A 355 7.07 11.38 -21.82
C VAL A 355 5.97 11.28 -22.90
N ASP A 356 5.96 10.16 -23.63
CA ASP A 356 4.99 9.90 -24.69
C ASP A 356 3.61 9.57 -24.14
N VAL A 357 3.54 9.03 -22.91
CA VAL A 357 2.28 8.84 -22.17
C VAL A 357 1.61 10.17 -21.88
N VAL A 358 2.36 11.14 -21.35
CA VAL A 358 1.83 12.48 -21.06
C VAL A 358 1.35 13.13 -22.35
N ARG A 359 2.14 13.03 -23.41
CA ARG A 359 1.77 13.55 -24.73
C ARG A 359 0.48 12.90 -25.26
N LEU A 360 0.35 11.58 -25.15
CA LEU A 360 -0.86 10.86 -25.56
C LEU A 360 -2.08 11.34 -24.77
N VAL A 361 -1.97 11.45 -23.45
CA VAL A 361 -3.07 11.89 -22.59
C VAL A 361 -3.56 13.28 -22.98
N GLU A 362 -2.65 14.23 -23.18
CA GLU A 362 -3.01 15.60 -23.57
C GLU A 362 -3.60 15.66 -24.99
N GLU A 363 -2.99 14.97 -25.97
CA GLU A 363 -3.55 14.90 -27.34
C GLU A 363 -4.95 14.25 -27.36
N VAL A 364 -5.24 13.29 -26.48
CA VAL A 364 -6.56 12.66 -26.38
C VAL A 364 -7.57 13.56 -25.66
N LYS A 365 -7.16 14.30 -24.63
CA LYS A 365 -8.02 15.30 -23.97
C LYS A 365 -8.41 16.45 -24.91
N GLU A 366 -7.51 16.90 -25.77
CA GLU A 366 -7.84 17.89 -26.81
C GLU A 366 -8.85 17.35 -27.83
N LEU A 367 -8.80 16.05 -28.13
CA LEU A 367 -9.75 15.39 -29.03
C LEU A 367 -11.12 15.13 -28.38
N CYS A 368 -11.18 15.09 -27.05
CA CYS A 368 -12.34 14.67 -26.28
C CYS A 368 -12.64 15.67 -25.16
N ASP A 369 -13.47 16.67 -25.45
CA ASP A 369 -13.88 17.71 -24.48
C ASP A 369 -14.50 17.09 -23.21
N GLY A 370 -13.98 17.46 -22.05
CA GLY A 370 -14.48 17.03 -20.74
C GLY A 370 -14.05 15.62 -20.28
N LEU A 371 -13.18 14.95 -21.02
CA LEU A 371 -12.68 13.61 -20.66
C LEU A 371 -11.64 13.63 -19.52
N GLU A 372 -11.91 12.90 -18.43
CA GLU A 372 -10.91 12.62 -17.39
C GLU A 372 -10.04 11.40 -17.77
N LEU A 373 -8.84 11.69 -18.28
CA LEU A 373 -7.82 10.70 -18.61
C LEU A 373 -6.52 10.97 -17.84
N GLU A 374 -5.96 9.97 -17.18
CA GLU A 374 -4.69 10.05 -16.45
C GLU A 374 -3.60 9.18 -17.10
N ASN A 375 -2.34 9.44 -16.76
CA ASN A 375 -1.22 8.64 -17.27
C ASN A 375 -1.37 7.14 -16.95
N GLU A 376 -1.99 6.82 -15.81
CA GLU A 376 -2.23 5.45 -15.35
C GLU A 376 -3.17 4.68 -16.28
N ASP A 377 -4.15 5.35 -16.89
CA ASP A 377 -5.06 4.71 -17.84
C ASP A 377 -4.30 4.12 -19.04
N VAL A 378 -3.24 4.80 -19.51
CA VAL A 378 -2.37 4.32 -20.59
C VAL A 378 -1.51 3.13 -20.13
N TYR A 379 -1.05 3.14 -18.87
CA TYR A 379 -0.30 2.01 -18.29
C TYR A 379 -1.19 0.78 -18.06
N MET A 380 -2.48 0.97 -17.82
CA MET A 380 -3.45 -0.10 -17.58
C MET A 380 -4.05 -0.66 -18.87
N ALA A 381 -4.23 0.18 -19.90
CA ALA A 381 -4.71 -0.20 -21.22
C ALA A 381 -3.61 -0.02 -22.26
N THR A 382 -2.59 -0.85 -22.16
CA THR A 382 -1.37 -0.72 -22.98
C THR A 382 -1.59 -1.00 -24.47
N THR A 383 -2.64 -1.71 -24.87
CA THR A 383 -2.94 -1.95 -26.30
C THR A 383 -3.96 -0.94 -26.84
N PHE A 384 -3.88 -0.62 -28.12
CA PHE A 384 -4.78 0.36 -28.74
C PHE A 384 -6.26 -0.02 -28.58
N GLY A 385 -6.59 -1.29 -28.77
CA GLY A 385 -7.95 -1.81 -28.64
C GLY A 385 -8.46 -1.70 -27.21
N ASP A 386 -7.64 -2.09 -26.23
CA ASP A 386 -7.98 -1.94 -24.81
C ASP A 386 -8.09 -0.45 -24.44
N PHE A 387 -7.23 0.40 -24.99
CA PHE A 387 -7.22 1.85 -24.76
C PHE A 387 -8.48 2.51 -25.34
N ILE A 388 -8.91 2.11 -26.54
CA ILE A 388 -10.17 2.61 -27.13
C ILE A 388 -11.38 2.08 -26.37
N GLN A 389 -11.38 0.83 -25.93
CA GLN A 389 -12.46 0.31 -25.08
C GLN A 389 -12.52 1.08 -23.75
N LEU A 390 -11.39 1.34 -23.10
CA LEU A 390 -11.30 2.18 -21.89
C LEU A 390 -11.76 3.61 -22.17
N LEU A 391 -11.29 4.22 -23.25
CA LEU A 391 -11.63 5.58 -23.65
C LEU A 391 -13.14 5.74 -23.91
N VAL A 392 -13.71 4.81 -24.67
CA VAL A 392 -15.14 4.82 -25.01
C VAL A 392 -15.97 4.55 -23.75
N ARG A 393 -15.54 3.67 -22.85
CA ARG A 393 -16.17 3.50 -21.54
C ARG A 393 -16.19 4.81 -20.76
N LYS A 394 -15.06 5.54 -20.70
CA LYS A 394 -15.00 6.86 -20.06
C LYS A 394 -15.89 7.90 -20.74
N LEU A 395 -15.90 7.95 -22.08
CA LEU A 395 -16.74 8.88 -22.86
C LEU A 395 -18.24 8.60 -22.72
N ARG A 396 -18.63 7.33 -22.57
CA ARG A 396 -20.01 6.91 -22.31
C ARG A 396 -20.42 7.08 -20.84
N GLY A 397 -19.48 7.39 -19.95
CA GLY A 397 -19.68 7.34 -18.51
C GLY A 397 -19.83 5.91 -17.96
N GLU A 398 -19.41 4.87 -18.69
CA GLU A 398 -19.38 3.48 -18.18
C GLU A 398 -18.23 3.24 -17.18
N ASP A 399 -17.20 4.09 -17.21
CA ASP A 399 -16.15 4.19 -16.16
C ASP A 399 -16.58 5.12 -15.00
N GLU A 400 -17.74 5.78 -15.10
CA GLU A 400 -18.48 6.09 -13.88
C GLU A 400 -18.92 4.73 -13.35
N GLU A 401 -18.05 4.09 -12.56
CA GLU A 401 -18.39 2.91 -11.78
C GLU A 401 -19.80 3.11 -11.28
N SER A 402 -20.74 2.30 -11.79
CA SER A 402 -22.18 2.34 -11.51
C SER A 402 -22.41 3.15 -10.25
N GLU A 403 -22.77 4.43 -10.40
CA GLU A 403 -22.76 5.45 -9.34
C GLU A 403 -23.13 4.72 -8.06
N CYS A 404 -22.17 4.45 -7.15
CA CYS A 404 -22.46 3.57 -6.02
C CYS A 404 -23.64 4.25 -5.34
N VAL A 405 -24.84 3.66 -5.45
CA VAL A 405 -26.05 4.35 -5.01
C VAL A 405 -26.03 4.24 -3.50
N ILE A 406 -25.31 5.18 -2.89
CA ILE A 406 -25.13 5.24 -1.45
C ILE A 406 -26.48 5.65 -0.88
N ASN A 407 -27.00 4.81 0.01
CA ASN A 407 -28.19 5.18 0.77
C ASN A 407 -27.80 6.24 1.80
N TYR A 408 -28.43 7.39 1.69
CA TYR A 408 -28.19 8.52 2.58
C TYR A 408 -29.35 8.72 3.51
N VAL A 409 -29.03 9.11 4.74
CA VAL A 409 -29.95 9.90 5.56
C VAL A 409 -29.75 11.35 5.17
N GLU A 410 -30.76 11.93 4.52
CA GLU A 410 -30.76 13.35 4.16
C GLU A 410 -31.35 14.19 5.28
N ARG A 411 -30.66 15.27 5.65
CA ARG A 411 -31.13 16.18 6.71
C ARG A 411 -30.78 17.63 6.37
N ALA A 412 -31.79 18.49 6.37
CA ALA A 412 -31.57 19.93 6.32
C ALA A 412 -31.14 20.44 7.71
N ALA A 413 -29.89 20.92 7.83
CA ALA A 413 -29.35 21.47 9.08
C ALA A 413 -28.23 22.47 8.78
N ASN A 414 -28.09 23.51 9.61
CA ASN A 414 -27.01 24.51 9.50
C ASN A 414 -26.89 25.16 8.09
N LYS A 415 -28.02 25.35 7.40
CA LYS A 415 -28.10 25.87 6.02
C LYS A 415 -27.49 24.96 4.94
N LEU A 416 -27.35 23.67 5.24
CA LEU A 416 -26.88 22.63 4.33
C LEU A 416 -27.92 21.52 4.23
N THR A 417 -27.88 20.77 3.12
CA THR A 417 -28.51 19.46 3.00
C THR A 417 -27.44 18.41 3.22
N LEU A 418 -27.40 17.85 4.43
CA LEU A 418 -26.45 16.81 4.79
C LEU A 418 -26.84 15.51 4.10
N ARG A 419 -25.86 14.79 3.55
CA ARG A 419 -26.04 13.42 3.02
C ARG A 419 -25.13 12.49 3.80
N MET A 420 -25.72 11.75 4.73
CA MET A 420 -24.98 10.92 5.70
C MET A 420 -25.13 9.44 5.33
N PRO A 421 -24.06 8.78 4.87
CA PRO A 421 -24.06 7.32 4.76
C PRO A 421 -24.22 6.70 6.15
N HIS A 422 -24.96 5.58 6.23
CA HIS A 422 -25.30 4.94 7.51
C HIS A 422 -25.08 3.42 7.52
N GLN A 423 -24.48 2.90 6.45
CA GLN A 423 -24.17 1.47 6.27
C GLN A 423 -22.71 1.15 6.62
N LEU A 424 -22.33 -0.12 6.66
CA LEU A 424 -20.92 -0.52 6.75
C LEU A 424 -20.20 -0.13 5.46
N PHE A 425 -18.91 0.17 5.51
CA PHE A 425 -18.10 0.41 4.31
C PHE A 425 -17.07 -0.71 4.15
N ILE A 426 -17.26 -1.58 3.16
CA ILE A 426 -16.43 -2.78 2.95
C ILE A 426 -16.08 -2.87 1.47
N GLY A 427 -14.79 -2.98 1.14
CA GLY A 427 -14.37 -3.20 -0.24
C GLY A 427 -14.75 -2.07 -1.20
N GLY A 428 -14.91 -0.84 -0.70
CA GLY A 428 -15.32 0.30 -1.52
C GLY A 428 -16.82 0.46 -1.72
N GLU A 429 -17.65 -0.30 -1.01
CA GLU A 429 -19.12 -0.23 -1.12
C GLU A 429 -19.77 -0.06 0.25
N PHE A 430 -20.92 0.61 0.26
CA PHE A 430 -21.77 0.73 1.44
C PHE A 430 -22.76 -0.44 1.49
N VAL A 431 -22.69 -1.25 2.55
CA VAL A 431 -23.44 -2.50 2.69
C VAL A 431 -24.07 -2.64 4.08
N ASP A 432 -25.22 -3.28 4.14
CA ASP A 432 -25.84 -3.65 5.42
C ASP A 432 -24.97 -4.66 6.18
N ALA A 433 -25.09 -4.64 7.51
CA ALA A 433 -24.54 -5.68 8.36
C ALA A 433 -25.28 -7.02 8.15
N GLU A 434 -24.67 -8.12 8.57
CA GLU A 434 -25.30 -9.44 8.57
C GLU A 434 -26.68 -9.41 9.28
N GLY A 435 -27.71 -9.82 8.54
CA GLY A 435 -29.10 -9.80 9.00
C GLY A 435 -29.73 -8.40 9.07
N SER A 436 -29.15 -7.41 8.38
CA SER A 436 -29.55 -6.00 8.39
C SER A 436 -29.73 -5.43 9.80
N LYS A 437 -28.90 -5.89 10.74
CA LYS A 437 -28.91 -5.40 12.12
C LYS A 437 -28.48 -3.94 12.15
N THR A 438 -29.20 -3.13 12.91
CA THR A 438 -28.93 -1.70 13.08
C THR A 438 -28.96 -1.30 14.56
N TYR A 439 -28.49 -0.08 14.84
CA TYR A 439 -28.64 0.59 16.12
C TYR A 439 -28.83 2.11 15.90
N ASP A 440 -29.41 2.79 16.89
CA ASP A 440 -29.63 4.24 16.81
C ASP A 440 -28.38 5.02 17.21
N THR A 441 -28.01 6.03 16.42
CA THR A 441 -27.09 7.09 16.86
C THR A 441 -27.90 8.32 17.30
N ILE A 442 -27.49 8.94 18.40
CA ILE A 442 -28.31 9.90 19.17
C ILE A 442 -27.68 11.29 19.12
N ASN A 443 -28.50 12.31 18.85
CA ASN A 443 -28.08 13.70 18.94
C ASN A 443 -28.00 14.11 20.42
N PRO A 444 -26.82 14.45 20.97
CA PRO A 444 -26.69 14.81 22.37
C PRO A 444 -27.33 16.15 22.73
N THR A 445 -27.68 16.98 21.75
CA THR A 445 -28.28 18.30 21.98
C THR A 445 -29.71 18.21 22.49
N ASP A 446 -30.44 17.16 22.11
CA ASP A 446 -31.86 16.99 22.44
C ASP A 446 -32.24 15.56 22.85
N GLY A 447 -31.35 14.58 22.66
CA GLY A 447 -31.59 13.17 22.95
C GLY A 447 -32.37 12.44 21.84
N SER A 448 -32.60 13.07 20.69
CA SER A 448 -33.31 12.46 19.56
C SER A 448 -32.44 11.49 18.79
N VAL A 449 -33.06 10.48 18.18
CA VAL A 449 -32.40 9.61 17.19
C VAL A 449 -32.07 10.43 15.95
N ILE A 450 -30.81 10.40 15.51
CA ILE A 450 -30.41 10.99 14.22
C ILE A 450 -30.82 10.05 13.10
N CYS A 451 -30.38 8.79 13.18
CA CYS A 451 -30.73 7.71 12.27
C CYS A 451 -30.29 6.33 12.81
N GLN A 452 -30.68 5.29 12.07
CA GLN A 452 -30.19 3.93 12.25
C GLN A 452 -28.89 3.71 11.48
N VAL A 453 -27.91 3.09 12.12
CA VAL A 453 -26.61 2.74 11.54
C VAL A 453 -26.43 1.23 11.58
N SER A 454 -25.85 0.65 10.52
CA SER A 454 -25.56 -0.79 10.48
C SER A 454 -24.67 -1.24 11.65
N LEU A 455 -25.03 -2.37 12.26
CA LEU A 455 -24.36 -2.94 13.43
C LEU A 455 -23.48 -4.13 12.98
N ALA A 456 -22.21 -3.88 12.66
CA ALA A 456 -21.31 -4.91 12.15
C ALA A 456 -21.28 -6.17 13.02
N GLN A 457 -21.37 -7.34 12.38
CA GLN A 457 -21.24 -8.65 12.99
C GLN A 457 -19.86 -9.24 12.71
N VAL A 458 -19.55 -10.40 13.31
CA VAL A 458 -18.22 -11.04 13.18
C VAL A 458 -17.89 -11.36 11.72
N SER A 459 -18.88 -11.83 10.96
CA SER A 459 -18.70 -12.13 9.53
C SER A 459 -18.38 -10.88 8.70
N ASP A 460 -18.90 -9.71 9.09
CA ASP A 460 -18.62 -8.45 8.42
C ASP A 460 -17.19 -7.96 8.72
N VAL A 461 -16.69 -8.20 9.94
CA VAL A 461 -15.28 -7.97 10.27
C VAL A 461 -14.37 -8.82 9.39
N ASP A 462 -14.69 -10.10 9.23
CA ASP A 462 -13.90 -11.02 8.42
C ASP A 462 -13.90 -10.62 6.93
N LYS A 463 -15.05 -10.17 6.39
CA LYS A 463 -15.14 -9.62 5.04
C LYS A 463 -14.29 -8.36 4.86
N ALA A 464 -14.35 -7.42 5.82
CA ALA A 464 -13.55 -6.20 5.77
C ALA A 464 -12.05 -6.48 5.83
N VAL A 465 -11.63 -7.42 6.67
CA VAL A 465 -10.21 -7.83 6.74
C VAL A 465 -9.78 -8.53 5.45
N ALA A 466 -10.62 -9.38 4.87
CA ALA A 466 -10.35 -10.00 3.58
C ALA A 466 -10.21 -8.97 2.45
N ALA A 467 -11.09 -7.95 2.40
CA ALA A 467 -10.99 -6.85 1.44
C ALA A 467 -9.71 -6.03 1.63
N ALA A 468 -9.35 -5.71 2.88
CA ALA A 468 -8.10 -5.02 3.20
C ALA A 468 -6.86 -5.82 2.81
N LYS A 469 -6.90 -7.14 3.01
CA LYS A 469 -5.80 -8.04 2.62
C LYS A 469 -5.64 -8.09 1.10
N GLU A 470 -6.73 -8.26 0.36
CA GLU A 470 -6.70 -8.29 -1.11
C GLU A 470 -6.17 -6.96 -1.68
N ALA A 471 -6.66 -5.82 -1.16
CA ALA A 471 -6.21 -4.50 -1.57
C ALA A 471 -4.71 -4.27 -1.30
N PHE A 472 -4.17 -4.86 -0.23
CA PHE A 472 -2.75 -4.76 0.12
C PHE A 472 -1.85 -5.69 -0.71
N GLU A 473 -2.21 -6.97 -0.82
CA GLU A 473 -1.36 -7.99 -1.43
C GLU A 473 -1.41 -7.96 -2.96
N ASN A 474 -2.60 -7.73 -3.53
CA ASN A 474 -2.84 -7.87 -4.97
C ASN A 474 -3.36 -6.57 -5.61
N GLY A 475 -3.97 -5.69 -4.81
CA GLY A 475 -4.56 -4.44 -5.27
C GLY A 475 -3.55 -3.37 -5.70
N LEU A 476 -4.10 -2.28 -6.23
CA LEU A 476 -3.30 -1.17 -6.76
C LEU A 476 -2.44 -0.48 -5.69
N TRP A 477 -2.94 -0.39 -4.46
CA TRP A 477 -2.30 0.30 -3.34
C TRP A 477 -0.92 -0.27 -2.96
N GLY A 478 -0.75 -1.59 -3.09
CA GLY A 478 0.54 -2.27 -2.85
C GLY A 478 1.55 -2.12 -3.99
N LYS A 479 1.14 -1.58 -5.14
CA LYS A 479 1.92 -1.53 -6.39
C LYS A 479 2.30 -0.10 -6.81
N ILE A 480 1.44 0.88 -6.55
CA ILE A 480 1.71 2.28 -6.90
C ILE A 480 2.94 2.83 -6.17
N ASN A 481 3.57 3.83 -6.78
CA ASN A 481 4.72 4.49 -6.17
C ASN A 481 4.32 5.15 -4.85
N ALA A 482 5.28 5.26 -3.92
CA ALA A 482 5.06 6.00 -2.68
C ALA A 482 4.64 7.46 -2.94
N ARG A 483 5.12 8.08 -4.01
CA ARG A 483 4.73 9.44 -4.40
C ARG A 483 3.26 9.55 -4.83
N ASP A 484 2.77 8.58 -5.61
CA ASP A 484 1.40 8.57 -6.11
C ASP A 484 0.41 8.26 -4.99
N ARG A 485 0.82 7.42 -4.03
CA ARG A 485 0.14 7.28 -2.74
C ARG A 485 -0.01 8.63 -2.03
N GLY A 486 1.06 9.43 -1.99
CA GLY A 486 1.03 10.80 -1.47
C GLY A 486 0.03 11.69 -2.21
N ARG A 487 -0.03 11.63 -3.54
CA ARG A 487 -1.01 12.38 -4.36
C ARG A 487 -2.45 12.06 -3.97
N LEU A 488 -2.79 10.78 -3.82
CA LEU A 488 -4.13 10.34 -3.42
C LEU A 488 -4.50 10.84 -2.01
N LEU A 489 -3.55 10.83 -1.06
CA LEU A 489 -3.79 11.37 0.28
C LEU A 489 -3.93 12.90 0.30
N TYR A 490 -3.21 13.63 -0.57
CA TYR A 490 -3.45 15.07 -0.78
C TYR A 490 -4.85 15.33 -1.35
N ARG A 491 -5.25 14.60 -2.40
CA ARG A 491 -6.59 14.71 -2.99
C ARG A 491 -7.69 14.42 -1.97
N LEU A 492 -7.52 13.41 -1.12
CA LEU A 492 -8.45 13.13 -0.02
C LEU A 492 -8.56 14.30 0.95
N ALA A 493 -7.45 14.93 1.32
CA ALA A 493 -7.46 16.11 2.20
C ALA A 493 -8.19 17.29 1.55
N ASP A 494 -8.01 17.51 0.24
CA ASP A 494 -8.69 18.58 -0.50
C ASP A 494 -10.20 18.32 -0.58
N LEU A 495 -10.63 17.07 -0.76
CA LEU A 495 -12.06 16.69 -0.72
C LEU A 495 -12.66 16.86 0.67
N MET A 496 -11.91 16.55 1.72
CA MET A 496 -12.33 16.85 3.10
C MET A 496 -12.47 18.35 3.34
N GLU A 497 -11.59 19.18 2.77
CA GLU A 497 -11.67 20.63 2.85
C GLU A 497 -12.88 21.19 2.08
N GLN A 498 -13.17 20.64 0.89
CA GLN A 498 -14.37 20.99 0.12
C GLN A 498 -15.69 20.66 0.86
N HIS A 499 -15.69 19.65 1.73
CA HIS A 499 -16.87 19.23 2.50
C HIS A 499 -16.76 19.64 3.99
N GLN A 500 -15.88 20.58 4.34
CA GLN A 500 -15.54 20.84 5.74
C GLN A 500 -16.73 21.31 6.59
N GLU A 501 -17.63 22.11 6.03
CA GLU A 501 -18.84 22.59 6.71
C GLU A 501 -19.85 21.45 6.93
N GLU A 502 -19.98 20.52 5.96
CA GLU A 502 -20.81 19.34 6.10
C GLU A 502 -20.26 18.41 7.19
N LEU A 503 -18.96 18.10 7.13
CA LEU A 503 -18.28 17.27 8.14
C LEU A 503 -18.40 17.88 9.54
N ALA A 504 -18.19 19.20 9.69
CA ALA A 504 -18.31 19.90 10.97
C ALA A 504 -19.76 19.92 11.47
N THR A 505 -20.75 19.98 10.59
CA THR A 505 -22.17 19.91 10.97
C THR A 505 -22.55 18.50 11.42
N ILE A 506 -22.08 17.46 10.73
CA ILE A 506 -22.29 16.07 11.16
C ILE A 506 -21.63 15.83 12.52
N GLU A 507 -20.40 16.28 12.73
CA GLU A 507 -19.69 16.16 14.02
C GLU A 507 -20.42 16.90 15.15
N ALA A 508 -21.03 18.06 14.85
CA ALA A 508 -21.84 18.80 15.80
C ALA A 508 -23.13 18.06 16.21
N LEU A 509 -23.77 17.36 15.26
CA LEU A 509 -24.96 16.55 15.51
C LEU A 509 -24.65 15.24 16.24
N ASP A 510 -23.59 14.53 15.83
CA ASP A 510 -23.28 13.18 16.29
C ASP A 510 -22.47 13.18 17.59
N ALA A 511 -21.57 14.18 17.76
CA ALA A 511 -20.69 14.25 18.92
C ALA A 511 -20.95 15.42 19.88
N GLY A 512 -21.85 16.34 19.53
CA GLY A 512 -22.11 17.56 20.31
C GLY A 512 -20.99 18.59 20.23
N ALA A 513 -20.08 18.46 19.26
CA ALA A 513 -18.97 19.38 19.06
C ALA A 513 -19.49 20.76 18.60
N VAL A 514 -19.14 21.82 19.32
CA VAL A 514 -19.50 23.19 18.92
C VAL A 514 -19.00 23.44 17.49
N TYR A 515 -19.88 23.84 16.58
CA TYR A 515 -19.62 23.87 15.14
C TYR A 515 -18.36 24.65 14.76
N THR A 516 -18.15 25.83 15.35
CA THR A 516 -16.96 26.66 15.09
C THR A 516 -15.67 25.98 15.54
N LEU A 517 -15.72 25.21 16.63
CA LEU A 517 -14.63 24.39 17.12
C LEU A 517 -14.43 23.13 16.26
N ALA A 518 -15.52 22.48 15.84
CA ALA A 518 -15.49 21.34 14.93
C ALA A 518 -14.82 21.71 13.62
N LEU A 519 -15.23 22.81 12.99
CA LEU A 519 -14.65 23.33 11.75
C LEU A 519 -13.15 23.58 11.89
N LYS A 520 -12.74 24.34 12.91
CA LYS A 520 -11.33 24.71 13.10
C LYS A 520 -10.44 23.54 13.53
N THR A 521 -10.96 22.63 14.36
CA THR A 521 -10.15 21.62 15.06
C THR A 521 -10.47 20.21 14.58
N HIS A 522 -11.71 19.74 14.75
CA HIS A 522 -12.06 18.36 14.42
C HIS A 522 -11.83 18.08 12.94
N VAL A 523 -12.26 19.00 12.07
CA VAL A 523 -12.12 18.91 10.61
C VAL A 523 -10.82 19.56 10.15
N GLY A 524 -10.53 20.80 10.56
CA GLY A 524 -9.34 21.52 10.14
C GLY A 524 -8.02 20.78 10.45
N MET A 525 -7.88 20.19 11.64
CA MET A 525 -6.70 19.40 11.98
C MET A 525 -6.68 18.05 11.24
N SER A 526 -7.83 17.46 10.95
CA SER A 526 -7.93 16.23 10.13
C SER A 526 -7.37 16.45 8.73
N ILE A 527 -7.77 17.55 8.07
CA ILE A 527 -7.25 17.96 6.75
C ILE A 527 -5.73 18.14 6.81
N GLN A 528 -5.23 18.89 7.82
CA GLN A 528 -3.80 19.08 8.02
C GLN A 528 -3.06 17.76 8.23
N THR A 529 -3.68 16.80 8.91
CA THR A 529 -3.07 15.50 9.21
C THR A 529 -2.87 14.67 7.94
N PHE A 530 -3.87 14.60 7.07
CA PHE A 530 -3.73 13.94 5.77
C PHE A 530 -2.70 14.66 4.88
N ARG A 531 -2.71 16.00 4.82
CA ARG A 531 -1.68 16.77 4.08
C ARG A 531 -0.26 16.53 4.61
N TYR A 532 -0.09 16.47 5.93
CA TYR A 532 1.19 16.22 6.57
C TYR A 532 1.75 14.84 6.20
N PHE A 533 0.95 13.78 6.39
CA PHE A 533 1.39 12.41 6.12
C PHE A 533 1.48 12.07 4.64
N ALA A 534 0.67 12.71 3.78
CA ALA A 534 0.84 12.64 2.32
C ALA A 534 2.26 13.05 1.90
N GLY A 535 2.82 14.08 2.53
CA GLY A 535 4.18 14.54 2.30
C GLY A 535 5.27 13.57 2.77
N TRP A 536 4.94 12.60 3.62
CA TRP A 536 5.90 11.61 4.14
C TRP A 536 6.04 10.38 3.28
N CYS A 537 5.07 10.06 2.42
CA CYS A 537 5.05 8.80 1.66
C CYS A 537 6.39 8.53 0.93
N ASP A 538 6.95 9.55 0.26
CA ASP A 538 8.21 9.45 -0.49
C ASP A 538 9.46 9.90 0.29
N LYS A 539 9.32 10.18 1.59
CA LYS A 539 10.42 10.58 2.50
C LYS A 539 10.73 9.52 3.56
N ILE A 540 10.00 8.41 3.56
CA ILE A 540 10.34 7.24 4.37
C ILE A 540 11.62 6.60 3.83
N GLN A 541 12.69 6.65 4.62
CA GLN A 541 14.01 6.14 4.25
C GLN A 541 14.48 4.97 5.13
N GLY A 542 15.28 4.10 4.53
CA GLY A 542 16.11 3.11 5.22
C GLY A 542 17.48 3.67 5.57
N ALA A 543 18.45 2.78 5.83
CA ALA A 543 19.83 3.14 6.17
C ALA A 543 20.84 2.20 5.48
N THR A 544 22.09 2.66 5.35
CA THR A 544 23.26 1.81 5.08
C THR A 544 24.11 1.71 6.35
N ILE A 545 24.57 0.51 6.69
CA ILE A 545 25.17 0.23 8.01
C ILE A 545 26.61 -0.27 7.83
N PRO A 546 27.63 0.41 8.43
CA PRO A 546 29.03 0.02 8.32
C PRO A 546 29.36 -1.13 9.29
N ILE A 547 28.88 -2.34 8.98
CA ILE A 547 29.18 -3.53 9.77
C ILE A 547 30.64 -3.97 9.61
N ASN A 548 31.13 -4.77 10.57
CA ASN A 548 32.41 -5.45 10.43
C ASN A 548 32.46 -6.29 9.14
N GLN A 549 33.59 -6.25 8.47
CA GLN A 549 33.80 -6.95 7.20
C GLN A 549 34.26 -8.39 7.46
N ALA A 550 33.71 -9.35 6.73
CA ALA A 550 34.14 -10.75 6.70
C ALA A 550 35.41 -10.90 5.85
N ARG A 551 36.54 -10.38 6.36
CA ARG A 551 37.81 -10.33 5.61
C ARG A 551 38.27 -11.72 5.12
N PRO A 552 38.80 -11.83 3.88
CA PRO A 552 39.16 -10.76 2.96
C PRO A 552 37.99 -10.15 2.16
N ASN A 553 36.80 -10.77 2.21
CA ASN A 553 35.58 -10.30 1.53
C ASN A 553 35.07 -8.97 2.12
N ARG A 554 34.07 -8.38 1.46
CA ARG A 554 33.37 -7.18 1.91
C ARG A 554 31.89 -7.48 2.18
N ASN A 555 31.26 -6.62 2.98
CA ASN A 555 29.84 -6.69 3.25
C ASN A 555 29.16 -5.34 3.02
N LEU A 556 27.97 -5.38 2.43
CA LEU A 556 27.04 -4.25 2.33
C LEU A 556 25.80 -4.59 3.14
N THR A 557 25.52 -3.81 4.19
CA THR A 557 24.26 -3.92 4.93
C THR A 557 23.40 -2.69 4.67
N LEU A 558 22.14 -2.91 4.34
CA LEU A 558 21.13 -1.87 4.20
C LEU A 558 19.82 -2.27 4.89
N THR A 559 18.97 -1.29 5.18
CA THR A 559 17.61 -1.52 5.68
C THR A 559 16.55 -1.02 4.70
N LYS A 560 15.44 -1.74 4.63
CA LYS A 560 14.23 -1.35 3.91
C LYS A 560 13.10 -1.10 4.91
N LYS A 561 12.42 0.05 4.80
CA LYS A 561 11.16 0.31 5.51
C LYS A 561 10.03 -0.24 4.67
N GLU A 562 9.29 -1.21 5.19
CA GLU A 562 8.15 -1.82 4.53
C GLU A 562 6.86 -1.58 5.33
N PRO A 563 5.68 -1.51 4.70
CA PRO A 563 4.41 -1.52 5.43
C PRO A 563 4.29 -2.77 6.31
N VAL A 564 3.54 -2.67 7.40
CA VAL A 564 3.24 -3.82 8.28
C VAL A 564 2.18 -4.76 7.69
N GLY A 565 1.31 -4.26 6.82
CA GLY A 565 0.20 -5.00 6.19
C GLY A 565 -1.16 -4.50 6.65
N VAL A 566 -2.13 -5.40 6.83
CA VAL A 566 -3.49 -5.04 7.27
C VAL A 566 -3.48 -4.53 8.71
N CYS A 567 -4.03 -3.34 8.94
CA CYS A 567 -4.15 -2.71 10.25
C CYS A 567 -5.61 -2.65 10.72
N GLY A 568 -5.86 -2.96 11.99
CA GLY A 568 -7.12 -2.64 12.66
C GLY A 568 -6.94 -1.36 13.49
N ILE A 569 -7.83 -0.38 13.32
CA ILE A 569 -7.78 0.87 14.08
C ILE A 569 -9.11 1.07 14.81
N VAL A 570 -9.04 1.25 16.13
CA VAL A 570 -10.21 1.45 17.00
C VAL A 570 -10.09 2.83 17.63
N ILE A 571 -11.08 3.69 17.38
CA ILE A 571 -11.05 5.12 17.73
C ILE A 571 -12.10 5.48 18.80
N PRO A 572 -11.81 6.50 19.63
CA PRO A 572 -12.74 6.99 20.64
C PRO A 572 -13.81 7.92 20.01
N TRP A 573 -14.71 8.41 20.86
CA TRP A 573 -15.89 9.20 20.48
C TRP A 573 -15.73 10.72 20.68
N ASN A 574 -14.64 11.17 21.30
CA ASN A 574 -14.50 12.57 21.72
C ASN A 574 -14.10 13.53 20.60
N TYR A 575 -13.31 13.06 19.64
CA TYR A 575 -13.04 13.73 18.36
C TYR A 575 -13.11 12.69 17.22
N PRO A 576 -14.31 12.25 16.83
CA PRO A 576 -14.49 11.10 15.94
C PRO A 576 -13.66 11.19 14.64
N LEU A 577 -13.80 12.27 13.89
CA LEU A 577 -13.06 12.44 12.63
C LEU A 577 -11.58 12.71 12.85
N MET A 578 -11.23 13.47 13.89
CA MET A 578 -9.83 13.83 14.17
C MET A 578 -8.99 12.63 14.57
N MET A 579 -9.50 11.78 15.47
CA MET A 579 -8.80 10.56 15.89
C MET A 579 -8.76 9.51 14.78
N LEU A 580 -9.81 9.43 13.96
CA LEU A 580 -9.76 8.67 12.71
C LEU A 580 -8.59 9.14 11.85
N SER A 581 -8.47 10.44 11.62
CA SER A 581 -7.48 11.04 10.73
C SER A 581 -6.05 10.86 11.26
N TRP A 582 -5.82 11.07 12.56
CA TRP A 582 -4.52 10.88 13.20
C TRP A 582 -3.92 9.50 12.94
N LYS A 583 -4.72 8.46 13.19
CA LYS A 583 -4.24 7.08 13.05
C LYS A 583 -4.24 6.62 11.60
N THR A 584 -5.25 7.01 10.82
CA THR A 584 -5.44 6.54 9.44
C THR A 584 -4.42 7.16 8.49
N ALA A 585 -4.14 8.46 8.60
CA ALA A 585 -3.22 9.13 7.68
C ALA A 585 -1.80 8.55 7.75
N ALA A 586 -1.26 8.34 8.96
CA ALA A 586 0.04 7.70 9.16
C ALA A 586 0.06 6.25 8.65
N CYS A 587 -1.02 5.49 8.91
CA CYS A 587 -1.20 4.12 8.46
C CYS A 587 -1.16 4.02 6.92
N LEU A 588 -1.95 4.84 6.25
CA LEU A 588 -2.05 4.87 4.78
C LEU A 588 -0.76 5.39 4.16
N ALA A 589 -0.15 6.46 4.69
CA ALA A 589 1.11 6.98 4.16
C ALA A 589 2.24 5.94 4.16
N ALA A 590 2.30 5.12 5.22
CA ALA A 590 3.22 3.99 5.32
C ALA A 590 2.91 2.83 4.35
N GLY A 591 1.79 2.86 3.63
CA GLY A 591 1.43 1.89 2.58
C GLY A 591 0.58 0.71 3.05
N ASN A 592 -0.02 0.82 4.23
CA ASN A 592 -0.90 -0.21 4.78
C ASN A 592 -2.33 -0.05 4.25
N THR A 593 -3.14 -1.08 4.43
CA THR A 593 -4.60 -1.03 4.33
C THR A 593 -5.21 -1.14 5.72
N VAL A 594 -6.46 -0.69 5.88
CA VAL A 594 -7.05 -0.48 7.21
C VAL A 594 -8.51 -0.93 7.30
N VAL A 595 -8.84 -1.53 8.45
CA VAL A 595 -10.21 -1.70 8.94
C VAL A 595 -10.40 -0.84 10.18
N ILE A 596 -11.31 0.13 10.10
CA ILE A 596 -11.54 1.15 11.11
C ILE A 596 -12.82 0.84 11.87
N LYS A 597 -12.74 0.85 13.19
CA LYS A 597 -13.87 0.76 14.10
C LYS A 597 -14.12 2.13 14.76
N PRO A 598 -15.06 2.96 14.26
CA PRO A 598 -15.49 4.17 14.96
C PRO A 598 -16.15 3.81 16.29
N ALA A 599 -16.10 4.68 17.30
CA ALA A 599 -16.89 4.46 18.51
C ALA A 599 -18.37 4.30 18.18
N GLN A 600 -19.09 3.42 18.90
CA GLN A 600 -20.48 3.09 18.55
C GLN A 600 -21.38 4.33 18.55
N VAL A 601 -21.16 5.24 19.50
CA VAL A 601 -21.98 6.45 19.71
C VAL A 601 -21.69 7.59 18.73
N THR A 602 -20.65 7.47 17.88
CA THR A 602 -20.26 8.53 16.93
C THR A 602 -19.76 7.98 15.58
N PRO A 603 -20.61 7.31 14.79
CA PRO A 603 -20.18 6.67 13.54
C PRO A 603 -20.19 7.60 12.32
N LEU A 604 -20.93 8.71 12.33
CA LEU A 604 -21.41 9.34 11.09
C LEU A 604 -20.32 10.04 10.29
N THR A 605 -19.40 10.75 10.94
CA THR A 605 -18.28 11.39 10.20
C THR A 605 -17.27 10.38 9.68
N ALA A 606 -17.11 9.23 10.34
CA ALA A 606 -16.30 8.13 9.80
C ALA A 606 -16.93 7.58 8.51
N LEU A 607 -18.24 7.38 8.49
CA LEU A 607 -18.95 6.92 7.30
C LEU A 607 -18.94 7.96 6.18
N LYS A 608 -19.10 9.25 6.51
CA LYS A 608 -18.94 10.32 5.52
C LYS A 608 -17.51 10.38 4.96
N PHE A 609 -16.50 10.16 5.81
CA PHE A 609 -15.11 10.04 5.36
C PHE A 609 -14.90 8.87 4.38
N ALA A 610 -15.55 7.72 4.58
CA ALA A 610 -15.51 6.62 3.61
C ALA A 610 -16.01 7.03 2.22
N GLU A 611 -17.12 7.76 2.13
CA GLU A 611 -17.60 8.32 0.86
C GLU A 611 -16.54 9.23 0.21
N LEU A 612 -15.88 10.08 1.00
CA LEU A 612 -14.82 10.96 0.49
C LEU A 612 -13.59 10.16 -0.01
N THR A 613 -13.32 8.98 0.55
CA THR A 613 -12.25 8.11 0.04
C THR A 613 -12.55 7.57 -1.36
N LEU A 614 -13.83 7.31 -1.68
CA LEU A 614 -14.25 6.96 -3.04
C LEU A 614 -14.03 8.13 -4.01
N LYS A 615 -14.51 9.32 -3.65
CA LYS A 615 -14.31 10.55 -4.46
C LYS A 615 -12.83 10.89 -4.68
N ALA A 616 -11.99 10.52 -3.72
CA ALA A 616 -10.54 10.73 -3.78
C ALA A 616 -9.81 9.71 -4.66
N GLY A 617 -10.48 8.68 -5.17
CA GLY A 617 -9.85 7.60 -5.94
C GLY A 617 -9.00 6.67 -5.08
N ILE A 618 -9.27 6.57 -3.77
CA ILE A 618 -8.60 5.57 -2.92
C ILE A 618 -9.05 4.17 -3.38
N PRO A 619 -8.12 3.25 -3.73
CA PRO A 619 -8.50 1.94 -4.24
C PRO A 619 -9.41 1.17 -3.27
N LYS A 620 -10.38 0.46 -3.85
CA LYS A 620 -11.35 -0.36 -3.11
C LYS A 620 -10.67 -1.31 -2.13
N GLY A 621 -11.19 -1.37 -0.90
CA GLY A 621 -10.67 -2.20 0.19
C GLY A 621 -9.47 -1.62 0.93
N VAL A 622 -8.83 -0.53 0.47
CA VAL A 622 -7.76 0.12 1.23
C VAL A 622 -8.26 0.67 2.56
N VAL A 623 -9.47 1.23 2.55
CA VAL A 623 -10.19 1.71 3.74
C VAL A 623 -11.48 0.90 3.87
N ASN A 624 -11.75 0.40 5.08
CA ASN A 624 -12.99 -0.26 5.44
C ASN A 624 -13.44 0.29 6.80
N ILE A 625 -14.74 0.51 6.99
CA ILE A 625 -15.27 1.14 8.22
C ILE A 625 -16.46 0.33 8.73
N LEU A 626 -16.38 -0.08 10.00
CA LEU A 626 -17.35 -0.98 10.62
C LEU A 626 -17.94 -0.36 11.89
N PRO A 627 -19.00 0.46 11.80
CA PRO A 627 -19.80 0.81 12.97
C PRO A 627 -20.33 -0.43 13.69
N GLY A 628 -20.43 -0.39 15.02
CA GLY A 628 -20.89 -1.54 15.80
C GLY A 628 -20.40 -1.57 17.25
N SER A 629 -20.50 -2.72 17.91
CA SER A 629 -20.01 -2.87 19.29
C SER A 629 -18.49 -2.97 19.35
N GLY A 630 -17.87 -2.28 20.32
CA GLY A 630 -16.44 -2.39 20.59
C GLY A 630 -16.02 -3.79 21.04
N SER A 631 -16.82 -4.45 21.87
CA SER A 631 -16.54 -5.81 22.39
C SER A 631 -16.70 -6.90 21.33
N LEU A 632 -17.37 -6.61 20.21
CA LEU A 632 -17.51 -7.54 19.08
C LEU A 632 -16.47 -7.23 18.00
N VAL A 633 -16.52 -6.02 17.42
CA VAL A 633 -15.65 -5.65 16.29
C VAL A 633 -14.20 -5.49 16.74
N GLY A 634 -13.97 -4.76 17.84
CA GLY A 634 -12.64 -4.55 18.38
C GLY A 634 -11.98 -5.85 18.84
N GLN A 635 -12.75 -6.75 19.45
CA GLN A 635 -12.27 -8.08 19.82
C GLN A 635 -11.89 -8.89 18.58
N ARG A 636 -12.79 -8.99 17.60
CA ARG A 636 -12.52 -9.79 16.39
C ARG A 636 -11.31 -9.27 15.63
N LEU A 637 -11.14 -7.95 15.48
CA LEU A 637 -9.93 -7.35 14.89
C LEU A 637 -8.67 -7.73 15.67
N SER A 638 -8.73 -7.71 17.01
CA SER A 638 -7.61 -8.07 17.89
C SER A 638 -7.26 -9.55 17.83
N ASP A 639 -8.21 -10.41 17.47
CA ASP A 639 -8.02 -11.86 17.35
C ASP A 639 -7.66 -12.31 15.93
N HIS A 640 -8.02 -11.51 14.90
CA HIS A 640 -7.93 -11.95 13.51
C HIS A 640 -6.48 -12.27 13.08
N PRO A 641 -6.22 -13.41 12.41
CA PRO A 641 -4.87 -13.85 12.06
C PRO A 641 -4.21 -13.03 10.94
N ASP A 642 -5.01 -12.40 10.08
CA ASP A 642 -4.49 -11.56 8.98
C ASP A 642 -4.24 -10.09 9.37
N VAL A 643 -4.75 -9.65 10.53
CA VAL A 643 -4.43 -8.31 11.04
C VAL A 643 -3.03 -8.35 11.66
N ARG A 644 -2.16 -7.40 11.26
CA ARG A 644 -0.75 -7.35 11.68
C ARG A 644 -0.43 -6.22 12.65
N LYS A 645 -1.32 -5.25 12.78
CA LYS A 645 -1.20 -4.16 13.76
C LYS A 645 -2.58 -3.70 14.26
N ILE A 646 -2.69 -3.45 15.56
CA ILE A 646 -3.81 -2.72 16.16
C ILE A 646 -3.33 -1.32 16.60
N GLY A 647 -4.05 -0.28 16.18
CA GLY A 647 -3.95 1.05 16.78
C GLY A 647 -5.20 1.33 17.60
N PHE A 648 -5.07 1.43 18.93
CA PHE A 648 -6.20 1.65 19.83
C PHE A 648 -6.03 2.96 20.60
N THR A 649 -7.12 3.73 20.66
CA THR A 649 -7.29 4.79 21.65
C THR A 649 -8.58 4.55 22.42
N GLY A 650 -8.51 4.63 23.75
CA GLY A 650 -9.68 4.47 24.62
C GLY A 650 -9.32 4.27 26.09
N SER A 651 -10.20 3.63 26.87
CA SER A 651 -9.94 3.43 28.29
C SER A 651 -8.86 2.38 28.56
N THR A 652 -8.16 2.52 29.69
CA THR A 652 -7.05 1.64 30.08
C THR A 652 -7.43 0.18 30.15
N GLU A 653 -8.59 -0.14 30.73
CA GLU A 653 -9.04 -1.54 30.89
C GLU A 653 -9.32 -2.21 29.54
N VAL A 654 -9.92 -1.48 28.59
CA VAL A 654 -10.13 -1.99 27.23
C VAL A 654 -8.79 -2.13 26.49
N GLY A 655 -7.87 -1.17 26.66
CA GLY A 655 -6.53 -1.23 26.08
C GLY A 655 -5.72 -2.44 26.53
N LYS A 656 -5.73 -2.74 27.84
CA LYS A 656 -5.12 -3.96 28.41
C LYS A 656 -5.70 -5.23 27.78
N HIS A 657 -7.02 -5.27 27.61
CA HIS A 657 -7.70 -6.41 27.01
C HIS A 657 -7.37 -6.59 25.52
N ILE A 658 -7.29 -5.50 24.75
CA ILE A 658 -6.83 -5.53 23.36
C ILE A 658 -5.38 -6.02 23.26
N MET A 659 -4.48 -5.49 24.07
CA MET A 659 -3.08 -5.91 24.10
C MET A 659 -2.95 -7.40 24.43
N LYS A 660 -3.70 -7.89 25.42
CA LYS A 660 -3.78 -9.31 25.76
C LYS A 660 -4.23 -10.14 24.55
N SER A 661 -5.29 -9.74 23.86
CA SER A 661 -5.81 -10.45 22.68
C SER A 661 -4.81 -10.46 21.52
N CYS A 662 -4.10 -9.35 21.29
CA CYS A 662 -3.01 -9.27 20.31
C CYS A 662 -1.88 -10.26 20.62
N ALA A 663 -1.49 -10.38 21.90
CA ALA A 663 -0.45 -11.29 22.35
C ALA A 663 -0.87 -12.77 22.22
N LEU A 664 -2.12 -13.10 22.57
CA LEU A 664 -2.62 -14.48 22.56
C LEU A 664 -2.93 -15.02 21.15
N SER A 665 -3.11 -14.15 20.17
CA SER A 665 -3.48 -14.54 18.80
C SER A 665 -2.26 -14.81 17.92
N ASN A 666 -1.73 -13.79 17.25
CA ASN A 666 -0.69 -13.90 16.23
C ASN A 666 0.49 -12.93 16.45
N VAL A 667 0.62 -12.39 17.67
CA VAL A 667 1.69 -11.45 18.07
C VAL A 667 1.71 -10.18 17.20
N LYS A 668 0.53 -9.75 16.73
CA LYS A 668 0.37 -8.50 15.98
C LYS A 668 0.89 -7.30 16.80
N LYS A 669 1.50 -6.32 16.13
CA LYS A 669 1.95 -5.07 16.78
C LYS A 669 0.73 -4.37 17.39
N VAL A 670 0.95 -3.62 18.47
CA VAL A 670 -0.10 -2.82 19.10
C VAL A 670 0.46 -1.46 19.52
N SER A 671 -0.29 -0.39 19.29
CA SER A 671 -0.05 0.93 19.89
C SER A 671 -1.29 1.32 20.69
N LEU A 672 -1.08 1.85 21.89
CA LEU A 672 -2.12 2.15 22.88
C LEU A 672 -1.98 3.59 23.32
N GLU A 673 -3.01 4.40 23.12
CA GLU A 673 -3.14 5.67 23.81
C GLU A 673 -4.36 5.60 24.72
N LEU A 674 -4.08 5.65 26.02
CA LEU A 674 -5.02 5.38 27.09
C LEU A 674 -5.17 6.63 27.96
N GLY A 675 -6.20 6.65 28.80
CA GLY A 675 -6.64 7.82 29.58
C GLY A 675 -5.54 8.62 30.30
N GLY A 676 -5.91 9.82 30.73
CA GLY A 676 -5.01 10.78 31.37
C GLY A 676 -5.54 11.31 32.70
N LYS A 677 -4.61 11.61 33.61
CA LYS A 677 -4.86 12.51 34.75
C LYS A 677 -3.83 13.64 34.77
N SER A 678 -3.75 14.32 33.63
CA SER A 678 -2.68 15.26 33.30
C SER A 678 -2.60 16.41 34.31
N PRO A 679 -1.43 16.65 34.94
CA PRO A 679 -1.25 17.76 35.87
C PRO A 679 -0.89 19.07 35.14
N LEU A 680 -1.47 20.18 35.59
CA LEU A 680 -1.07 21.54 35.21
C LEU A 680 -0.59 22.30 36.46
N ILE A 681 0.69 22.67 36.50
CA ILE A 681 1.30 23.39 37.62
C ILE A 681 1.37 24.89 37.29
N ILE A 682 0.81 25.74 38.14
CA ILE A 682 0.72 27.19 37.94
C ILE A 682 1.44 27.90 39.08
N PHE A 683 2.60 28.49 38.76
CA PHE A 683 3.40 29.27 39.69
C PHE A 683 2.92 30.72 39.79
N ALA A 684 3.17 31.35 40.93
CA ALA A 684 2.80 32.72 41.28
C ALA A 684 3.42 33.77 40.34
N ASP A 685 4.58 33.48 39.75
CA ASP A 685 5.27 34.38 38.83
C ASP A 685 4.73 34.38 37.39
N CYS A 686 3.73 33.53 37.10
CA CYS A 686 3.12 33.46 35.79
C CYS A 686 2.36 34.76 35.42
N ASP A 687 1.94 34.85 34.16
CA ASP A 687 0.92 35.82 33.78
C ASP A 687 -0.45 35.31 34.24
N LEU A 688 -0.95 35.82 35.37
CA LEU A 688 -2.16 35.30 36.01
C LEU A 688 -3.38 35.32 35.07
N ASN A 689 -3.57 36.36 34.27
CA ASN A 689 -4.73 36.43 33.37
C ASN A 689 -4.62 35.40 32.24
N LYS A 690 -3.42 35.24 31.66
CA LYS A 690 -3.18 34.16 30.67
C LYS A 690 -3.29 32.78 31.31
N ALA A 691 -2.85 32.61 32.55
CA ALA A 691 -2.98 31.36 33.28
C ALA A 691 -4.45 31.00 33.52
N VAL A 692 -5.31 31.96 33.84
CA VAL A 692 -6.77 31.74 33.93
C VAL A 692 -7.31 31.30 32.57
N GLN A 693 -7.02 32.05 31.50
CA GLN A 693 -7.48 31.72 30.14
C GLN A 693 -7.04 30.31 29.70
N MET A 694 -5.74 30.00 29.84
CA MET A 694 -5.18 28.72 29.41
C MET A 694 -5.53 27.57 30.37
N GLY A 695 -5.67 27.85 31.66
CA GLY A 695 -6.18 26.90 32.65
C GLY A 695 -7.62 26.50 32.34
N MET A 696 -8.48 27.46 32.01
CA MET A 696 -9.84 27.17 31.52
C MET A 696 -9.82 26.38 30.22
N SER A 697 -9.01 26.76 29.24
CA SER A 697 -8.86 25.99 27.99
C SER A 697 -8.41 24.55 28.28
N SER A 698 -7.47 24.35 29.19
CA SER A 698 -6.94 23.02 29.52
C SER A 698 -7.98 22.05 30.05
N VAL A 699 -9.10 22.55 30.60
CA VAL A 699 -10.17 21.73 31.19
C VAL A 699 -11.43 21.74 30.34
N PHE A 700 -11.89 22.91 29.90
CA PHE A 700 -13.22 23.07 29.32
C PHE A 700 -13.24 22.97 27.78
N PHE A 701 -12.08 22.93 27.13
CA PHE A 701 -12.00 22.75 25.69
C PHE A 701 -12.65 21.43 25.26
N ASN A 702 -13.42 21.48 24.16
CA ASN A 702 -14.28 20.38 23.71
C ASN A 702 -15.11 19.77 24.85
N LYS A 703 -15.65 20.64 25.72
CA LYS A 703 -16.45 20.30 26.91
C LYS A 703 -15.80 19.24 27.82
N GLY A 704 -14.48 19.22 27.88
CA GLY A 704 -13.65 18.37 28.74
C GLY A 704 -13.47 16.92 28.27
N GLU A 705 -14.09 16.54 27.16
CA GLU A 705 -13.87 15.24 26.52
C GLU A 705 -12.62 15.33 25.64
N ASN A 706 -11.48 15.31 26.32
CA ASN A 706 -10.19 15.56 25.73
C ASN A 706 -9.15 14.76 26.52
N CYS A 707 -8.46 13.83 25.87
CA CYS A 707 -7.52 12.92 26.54
C CYS A 707 -6.39 13.66 27.26
N ILE A 708 -5.96 14.80 26.72
CA ILE A 708 -4.92 15.63 27.33
C ILE A 708 -5.44 16.64 28.36
N ALA A 709 -6.75 16.69 28.64
CA ALA A 709 -7.33 17.66 29.58
C ALA A 709 -6.57 17.67 30.91
N ALA A 710 -6.37 18.86 31.48
CA ALA A 710 -5.70 19.01 32.76
C ALA A 710 -6.63 18.51 33.88
N GLY A 711 -6.53 17.22 34.18
CA GLY A 711 -7.35 16.56 35.19
C GLY A 711 -7.04 17.00 36.62
N ARG A 712 -5.92 17.73 36.84
CA ARG A 712 -5.55 18.38 38.10
C ARG A 712 -4.83 19.69 37.81
N LEU A 713 -5.21 20.76 38.50
CA LEU A 713 -4.47 22.01 38.54
C LEU A 713 -3.84 22.16 39.92
N PHE A 714 -2.53 22.39 39.96
CA PHE A 714 -1.83 22.80 41.17
C PHE A 714 -1.51 24.28 41.06
N VAL A 715 -2.05 25.07 41.98
CA VAL A 715 -1.87 26.53 41.96
C VAL A 715 -1.13 26.95 43.22
N GLU A 716 -0.08 27.74 43.05
CA GLU A 716 0.76 28.21 44.15
C GLU A 716 -0.06 29.06 45.13
N ASP A 717 0.19 28.88 46.42
CA ASP A 717 -0.73 29.33 47.49
C ASP A 717 -1.01 30.84 47.43
N SER A 718 0.01 31.65 47.17
CA SER A 718 -0.09 33.11 47.11
C SER A 718 -1.03 33.64 46.02
N ILE A 719 -1.27 32.88 44.94
CA ILE A 719 -2.16 33.28 43.83
C ILE A 719 -3.46 32.46 43.75
N HIS A 720 -3.59 31.37 44.52
CA HIS A 720 -4.72 30.44 44.43
C HIS A 720 -6.08 31.12 44.51
N ASN A 721 -6.33 31.94 45.53
CA ASN A 721 -7.64 32.58 45.73
C ASN A 721 -8.02 33.49 44.57
N GLN A 722 -7.07 34.30 44.11
CA GLN A 722 -7.27 35.23 43.01
C GLN A 722 -7.49 34.49 41.68
N PHE A 723 -6.77 33.39 41.47
CA PHE A 723 -6.96 32.51 40.32
C PHE A 723 -8.37 31.92 40.31
N VAL A 724 -8.81 31.31 41.43
CA VAL A 724 -10.15 30.71 41.55
C VAL A 724 -11.25 31.74 41.31
N GLN A 725 -11.13 32.94 41.90
CA GLN A 725 -12.10 34.02 41.68
C GLN A 725 -12.23 34.36 40.19
N LYS A 726 -11.11 34.58 39.50
CA LYS A 726 -11.10 34.90 38.07
C LYS A 726 -11.64 33.76 37.21
N VAL A 727 -11.33 32.51 37.55
CA VAL A 727 -11.92 31.35 36.86
C VAL A 727 -13.44 31.35 36.99
N VAL A 728 -14.00 31.59 38.19
CA VAL A 728 -15.46 31.64 38.39
C VAL A 728 -16.09 32.78 37.59
N GLU A 729 -15.47 33.95 37.56
CA GLU A 729 -15.93 35.10 36.74
C GLU A 729 -15.99 34.74 35.25
N GLU A 730 -14.98 34.06 34.71
CA GLU A 730 -14.94 33.66 33.31
C GLU A 730 -15.86 32.47 33.01
N VAL A 731 -16.01 31.50 33.93
CA VAL A 731 -17.00 30.41 33.81
C VAL A 731 -18.41 30.98 33.69
N GLY A 732 -18.73 32.03 34.45
CA GLY A 732 -20.02 32.73 34.38
C GLY A 732 -20.31 33.38 33.02
N LYS A 733 -19.29 33.59 32.18
CA LYS A 733 -19.42 34.15 30.82
C LYS A 733 -19.59 33.07 29.75
N MET A 734 -19.36 31.79 30.06
CA MET A 734 -19.44 30.71 29.08
C MET A 734 -20.90 30.48 28.64
N LYS A 735 -21.14 30.59 27.33
CA LYS A 735 -22.47 30.33 26.77
C LYS A 735 -22.68 28.84 26.49
N ILE A 736 -23.60 28.24 27.24
CA ILE A 736 -24.04 26.85 27.08
C ILE A 736 -25.23 26.80 26.11
N GLY A 737 -25.10 26.07 25.01
CA GLY A 737 -26.08 26.19 23.93
C GLY A 737 -26.04 25.07 22.89
N ASN A 738 -26.91 25.19 21.89
CA ASN A 738 -26.89 24.29 20.75
C ASN A 738 -25.52 24.41 20.06
N PRO A 739 -24.83 23.30 19.75
CA PRO A 739 -23.54 23.32 19.06
C PRO A 739 -23.54 24.08 17.72
N LEU A 740 -24.70 24.19 17.06
CA LEU A 740 -24.84 24.91 15.80
C LEU A 740 -24.97 26.43 15.98
N ASP A 741 -25.28 26.92 17.18
CA ASP A 741 -25.35 28.36 17.46
C ASP A 741 -23.93 28.94 17.50
N ARG A 742 -23.70 30.04 16.79
CA ARG A 742 -22.34 30.61 16.59
C ARG A 742 -21.73 31.24 17.84
N ASP A 743 -22.57 31.60 18.81
CA ASP A 743 -22.14 32.17 20.08
C ASP A 743 -22.05 31.13 21.22
N THR A 744 -22.39 29.85 20.95
CA THR A 744 -22.13 28.76 21.89
C THR A 744 -20.64 28.55 22.07
N ASN A 745 -20.19 28.46 23.33
CA ASN A 745 -18.81 28.09 23.66
C ASN A 745 -18.74 26.71 24.35
N HIS A 746 -19.85 26.23 24.90
CA HIS A 746 -19.94 24.98 25.64
C HIS A 746 -21.15 24.15 25.17
N GLY A 747 -20.87 23.05 24.46
CA GLY A 747 -21.87 22.12 23.94
C GLY A 747 -22.31 21.06 24.97
N PRO A 748 -23.19 20.12 24.56
CA PRO A 748 -23.56 18.98 25.39
C PRO A 748 -22.40 17.98 25.50
N GLN A 749 -22.47 17.12 26.51
CA GLN A 749 -21.63 15.92 26.55
C GLN A 749 -22.07 14.94 25.48
N ASN A 750 -21.16 14.07 25.03
CA ASN A 750 -21.34 13.25 23.84
C ASN A 750 -22.53 12.28 23.89
N HIS A 751 -22.77 11.64 25.03
CA HIS A 751 -23.86 10.67 25.18
C HIS A 751 -24.30 10.54 26.63
N GLU A 752 -25.51 10.02 26.84
CA GLU A 752 -26.18 10.00 28.15
C GLU A 752 -25.40 9.25 29.24
N ALA A 753 -24.82 8.09 28.90
CA ALA A 753 -24.06 7.30 29.88
C ALA A 753 -22.85 8.06 30.42
N HIS A 754 -22.18 8.85 29.57
CA HIS A 754 -21.07 9.72 29.99
C HIS A 754 -21.56 10.85 30.90
N LEU A 755 -22.66 11.51 30.55
CA LEU A 755 -23.28 12.53 31.42
C LEU A 755 -23.58 11.99 32.82
N ARG A 756 -24.18 10.79 32.93
CA ARG A 756 -24.47 10.14 34.22
C ARG A 756 -23.20 9.90 35.03
N LYS A 757 -22.12 9.42 34.39
CA LYS A 757 -20.81 9.25 35.03
C LYS A 757 -20.27 10.57 35.60
N LEU A 758 -20.44 11.69 34.90
CA LEU A 758 -19.97 13.00 35.38
C LEU A 758 -20.76 13.50 36.60
N VAL A 759 -22.06 13.26 36.63
CA VAL A 759 -22.90 13.56 37.81
C VAL A 759 -22.42 12.75 39.02
N GLU A 760 -22.26 11.43 38.85
CA GLU A 760 -21.75 10.54 39.90
C GLU A 760 -20.33 10.94 40.37
N TYR A 761 -19.47 11.33 39.44
CA TYR A 761 -18.12 11.80 39.73
C TYR A 761 -18.12 13.04 40.63
N CYS A 762 -18.98 14.02 40.36
CA CYS A 762 -19.09 15.23 41.18
C CYS A 762 -19.71 14.95 42.55
N GLN A 763 -20.74 14.11 42.60
CA GLN A 763 -21.33 13.66 43.87
C GLN A 763 -20.28 13.00 44.77
N ARG A 764 -19.41 12.16 44.19
CA ARG A 764 -18.30 11.52 44.91
C ARG A 764 -17.26 12.53 45.38
N GLY A 765 -16.92 13.52 44.56
CA GLY A 765 -16.01 14.61 44.95
C GLY A 765 -16.50 15.39 46.17
N VAL A 766 -17.77 15.78 46.19
CA VAL A 766 -18.40 16.45 47.35
C VAL A 766 -18.41 15.52 48.57
N LYS A 767 -18.80 14.25 48.38
CA LYS A 767 -18.86 13.25 49.46
C LYS A 767 -17.51 13.01 50.13
N GLU A 768 -16.41 13.08 49.37
CA GLU A 768 -15.06 12.88 49.88
C GLU A 768 -14.41 14.17 50.43
N GLY A 769 -15.14 15.29 50.46
CA GLY A 769 -14.73 16.51 51.17
C GLY A 769 -14.16 17.63 50.29
N ALA A 770 -14.11 17.45 48.96
CA ALA A 770 -13.72 18.54 48.07
C ALA A 770 -14.77 19.66 48.08
N THR A 771 -14.32 20.91 47.94
CA THR A 771 -15.22 22.07 47.92
C THR A 771 -15.71 22.32 46.48
N LEU A 772 -16.99 22.10 46.23
CA LEU A 772 -17.64 22.45 44.96
C LEU A 772 -17.89 23.97 44.92
N VAL A 773 -17.15 24.69 44.08
CA VAL A 773 -17.24 26.16 43.95
C VAL A 773 -18.40 26.55 43.04
N CYS A 774 -18.56 25.87 41.91
CA CYS A 774 -19.67 26.04 40.97
C CYS A 774 -19.86 24.78 40.11
N GLY A 775 -21.04 24.65 39.49
CA GLY A 775 -21.38 23.55 38.58
C GLY A 775 -21.76 22.25 39.30
N GLY A 776 -21.28 21.12 38.78
CA GLY A 776 -21.44 19.78 39.36
C GLY A 776 -22.69 19.02 38.92
N ASN A 777 -23.54 19.61 38.06
CA ASN A 777 -24.84 19.05 37.71
C ASN A 777 -25.10 19.07 36.20
N GLN A 778 -26.08 18.26 35.79
CA GLN A 778 -26.71 18.39 34.47
C GLN A 778 -27.40 19.76 34.37
N VAL A 779 -27.27 20.42 33.21
CA VAL A 779 -28.00 21.67 32.94
C VAL A 779 -29.47 21.33 32.70
N PRO A 780 -30.43 22.02 33.34
CA PRO A 780 -31.86 21.71 33.22
C PRO A 780 -32.41 22.18 31.85
N ARG A 781 -32.11 21.42 30.80
CA ARG A 781 -32.55 21.60 29.42
C ARG A 781 -32.55 20.23 28.69
N PRO A 782 -33.18 20.11 27.51
CA PRO A 782 -33.07 18.89 26.70
C PRO A 782 -31.62 18.55 26.34
N GLY A 783 -31.37 17.28 26.09
CA GLY A 783 -30.04 16.75 25.79
C GLY A 783 -29.14 16.56 27.00
N PHE A 784 -27.87 16.31 26.73
CA PHE A 784 -26.90 15.79 27.70
C PHE A 784 -25.90 16.87 28.15
N PHE A 785 -26.40 18.06 28.50
CA PHE A 785 -25.54 19.18 28.91
C PHE A 785 -25.07 19.04 30.36
N PHE A 786 -23.77 19.24 30.59
CA PHE A 786 -23.17 19.29 31.93
C PHE A 786 -22.58 20.67 32.21
N GLN A 787 -22.79 21.20 33.41
CA GLN A 787 -22.27 22.51 33.80
C GLN A 787 -20.73 22.49 33.88
N PRO A 788 -20.03 23.52 33.36
CA PRO A 788 -18.62 23.72 33.69
C PRO A 788 -18.46 23.79 35.21
N THR A 789 -17.57 22.96 35.75
CA THR A 789 -17.50 22.66 37.19
C THR A 789 -16.13 23.00 37.73
N VAL A 790 -16.08 23.56 38.94
CA VAL A 790 -14.82 23.89 39.64
C VAL A 790 -14.84 23.31 41.05
N PHE A 791 -13.85 22.47 41.36
CA PHE A 791 -13.54 21.98 42.69
C PHE A 791 -12.26 22.62 43.21
N THR A 792 -12.26 22.98 44.50
CA THR A 792 -11.08 23.41 45.26
C THR A 792 -10.93 22.56 46.52
N ASN A 793 -9.85 22.78 47.28
CA ASN A 793 -9.51 22.01 48.48
C ASN A 793 -9.45 20.50 48.17
N VAL A 794 -8.92 20.17 46.98
CA VAL A 794 -8.75 18.78 46.57
C VAL A 794 -7.44 18.25 47.15
N GLU A 795 -7.54 17.17 47.92
CA GLU A 795 -6.39 16.46 48.49
C GLU A 795 -6.02 15.25 47.63
N ASP A 796 -4.73 14.89 47.63
CA ASP A 796 -4.19 13.89 46.70
C ASP A 796 -4.78 12.47 46.90
N HIS A 797 -5.37 12.18 48.07
CA HIS A 797 -5.99 10.88 48.35
C HIS A 797 -7.37 10.72 47.72
N MET A 798 -8.07 11.83 47.44
CA MET A 798 -9.44 11.84 46.94
C MET A 798 -9.54 11.15 45.58
N TYR A 799 -10.67 10.50 45.34
CA TYR A 799 -11.01 9.85 44.07
C TYR A 799 -10.87 10.81 42.89
N ILE A 800 -11.36 12.04 43.03
CA ILE A 800 -11.32 13.03 41.95
C ILE A 800 -9.90 13.52 41.65
N ALA A 801 -8.93 13.30 42.54
CA ALA A 801 -7.52 13.59 42.28
C ALA A 801 -6.84 12.48 41.46
N LYS A 802 -7.41 11.27 41.43
CA LYS A 802 -6.81 10.07 40.81
C LYS A 802 -7.48 9.68 39.50
N GLU A 803 -8.80 9.65 39.48
CA GLU A 803 -9.57 9.16 38.34
C GLU A 803 -9.79 10.22 37.27
N GLU A 804 -9.84 9.78 36.02
CA GLU A 804 -10.18 10.63 34.87
C GLU A 804 -11.70 10.90 34.84
N SER A 805 -12.09 12.17 34.82
CA SER A 805 -13.49 12.58 34.63
C SER A 805 -13.90 12.50 33.16
N PHE A 806 -13.02 12.97 32.27
CA PHE A 806 -13.27 13.16 30.84
C PHE A 806 -14.45 14.11 30.55
N GLY A 807 -14.67 15.08 31.42
CA GLY A 807 -15.70 16.11 31.30
C GLY A 807 -15.22 17.45 31.86
N PRO A 808 -16.07 18.50 31.83
CA PRO A 808 -15.64 19.87 32.05
C PRO A 808 -15.55 20.19 33.55
N ILE A 809 -14.62 19.52 34.25
CA ILE A 809 -14.46 19.58 35.71
C ILE A 809 -13.02 19.98 36.04
N MET A 810 -12.84 21.21 36.53
CA MET A 810 -11.55 21.73 36.98
C MET A 810 -11.32 21.34 38.44
N ILE A 811 -10.18 20.69 38.72
CA ILE A 811 -9.90 20.05 40.01
C ILE A 811 -8.63 20.68 40.56
N ILE A 812 -8.79 21.58 41.55
CA ILE A 812 -7.73 22.49 41.98
C ILE A 812 -7.21 22.10 43.37
N SER A 813 -5.89 21.94 43.46
CA SER A 813 -5.13 21.77 44.69
C SER A 813 -4.16 22.94 44.88
N ARG A 814 -3.89 23.31 46.13
CA ARG A 814 -2.81 24.25 46.48
C ARG A 814 -1.46 23.54 46.54
N PHE A 815 -0.38 24.29 46.36
CA PHE A 815 0.96 23.90 46.81
C PHE A 815 1.67 25.11 47.42
N ALA A 816 2.61 24.86 48.34
CA ALA A 816 3.27 25.90 49.10
C ALA A 816 4.20 26.76 48.22
N ASP A 817 4.31 28.05 48.55
CA ASP A 817 5.16 28.98 47.84
C ASP A 817 6.62 28.50 47.81
N GLY A 818 7.23 28.48 46.63
CA GLY A 818 8.62 28.05 46.39
C GLY A 818 8.86 26.53 46.38
N ASP A 819 7.85 25.70 46.65
CA ASP A 819 8.02 24.24 46.77
C ASP A 819 7.86 23.49 45.43
N VAL A 820 8.90 23.55 44.60
CA VAL A 820 8.92 22.95 43.25
C VAL A 820 8.94 21.42 43.29
N ASP A 821 9.77 20.81 44.14
CA ASP A 821 9.94 19.34 44.14
C ASP A 821 8.75 18.63 44.79
N ALA A 822 8.13 19.18 45.84
CA ALA A 822 6.95 18.54 46.41
C ALA A 822 5.74 18.59 45.45
N VAL A 823 5.52 19.71 44.74
CA VAL A 823 4.44 19.77 43.74
C VAL A 823 4.71 18.81 42.57
N LEU A 824 5.97 18.67 42.14
CA LEU A 824 6.37 17.66 41.14
C LEU A 824 6.08 16.23 41.59
N SER A 825 6.42 15.90 42.85
CA SER A 825 6.11 14.58 43.43
C SER A 825 4.62 14.29 43.37
N ARG A 826 3.77 15.25 43.74
CA ARG A 826 2.31 15.11 43.73
C ARG A 826 1.73 15.05 42.32
N ALA A 827 2.27 15.85 41.39
CA ALA A 827 1.88 15.84 39.99
C ALA A 827 2.20 14.50 39.32
N ASN A 828 3.33 13.89 39.66
CA ASN A 828 3.77 12.60 39.15
C ASN A 828 3.14 11.39 39.87
N ALA A 829 2.49 11.59 41.01
CA ALA A 829 1.77 10.59 41.79
C ALA A 829 0.43 10.19 41.14
N THR A 830 0.54 9.68 39.91
CA THR A 830 -0.53 9.08 39.14
C THR A 830 0.07 7.95 38.29
N GLU A 831 -0.73 6.92 38.06
CA GLU A 831 -0.39 5.81 37.15
C GLU A 831 -0.41 6.24 35.68
N PHE A 832 -1.03 7.38 35.37
CA PHE A 832 -1.07 7.96 34.04
C PHE A 832 0.17 8.79 33.73
N GLY A 833 0.39 9.06 32.44
CA GLY A 833 1.53 9.82 31.94
C GLY A 833 1.31 10.35 30.54
N LEU A 834 0.11 10.86 30.23
CA LEU A 834 -0.24 11.29 28.87
C LEU A 834 0.28 12.69 28.54
N ALA A 835 -0.21 13.71 29.24
CA ALA A 835 0.22 15.09 29.09
C ALA A 835 0.44 15.76 30.45
N SER A 836 1.04 16.96 30.42
CA SER A 836 1.17 17.85 31.58
C SER A 836 1.42 19.28 31.12
N GLY A 837 1.34 20.26 32.02
CA GLY A 837 1.74 21.62 31.72
C GLY A 837 2.32 22.39 32.91
N VAL A 838 3.05 23.45 32.62
CA VAL A 838 3.60 24.38 33.61
C VAL A 838 3.47 25.83 33.15
N PHE A 839 2.92 26.70 34.00
CA PHE A 839 2.84 28.14 33.78
C PHE A 839 3.77 28.87 34.76
N THR A 840 4.79 29.51 34.21
CA THR A 840 5.79 30.28 34.97
C THR A 840 6.56 31.19 34.01
N ARG A 841 6.98 32.37 34.48
CA ARG A 841 7.89 33.24 33.71
C ARG A 841 9.36 32.90 33.93
N ASP A 842 9.69 32.18 34.99
CA ASP A 842 11.03 31.74 35.28
C ASP A 842 11.43 30.58 34.36
N ILE A 843 12.41 30.82 33.50
CA ILE A 843 12.96 29.84 32.56
C ILE A 843 13.59 28.64 33.27
N ASN A 844 14.20 28.84 34.44
CA ASN A 844 14.84 27.75 35.20
C ASN A 844 13.76 26.79 35.71
N LYS A 845 12.69 27.32 36.29
CA LYS A 845 11.53 26.52 36.72
C LYS A 845 10.87 25.83 35.54
N ALA A 846 10.66 26.54 34.43
CA ALA A 846 10.03 25.96 33.23
C ALA A 846 10.79 24.72 32.73
N LEU A 847 12.10 24.85 32.52
CA LEU A 847 12.95 23.75 32.04
C LEU A 847 13.04 22.61 33.06
N TYR A 848 13.32 22.93 34.32
CA TYR A 848 13.45 21.93 35.38
C TYR A 848 12.16 21.14 35.59
N VAL A 849 11.02 21.82 35.64
CA VAL A 849 9.71 21.16 35.78
C VAL A 849 9.40 20.30 34.56
N SER A 850 9.73 20.77 33.34
CA SER A 850 9.52 19.96 32.14
C SER A 850 10.34 18.68 32.09
N ASP A 851 11.56 18.71 32.62
CA ASP A 851 12.42 17.51 32.70
C ASP A 851 11.89 16.49 33.72
N LYS A 852 11.24 16.97 34.79
CA LYS A 852 10.81 16.14 35.92
C LYS A 852 9.41 15.56 35.76
N LEU A 853 8.53 16.19 34.98
CA LEU A 853 7.18 15.70 34.72
C LEU A 853 7.23 14.37 33.94
N GLN A 854 6.58 13.34 34.48
CA GLN A 854 6.54 11.99 33.90
C GLN A 854 5.35 11.83 32.96
N ALA A 855 5.35 12.60 31.86
CA ALA A 855 4.30 12.60 30.85
C ALA A 855 4.86 12.66 29.42
N GLY A 856 4.09 12.13 28.47
CA GLY A 856 4.49 12.07 27.05
C GLY A 856 4.55 13.42 26.34
N THR A 857 3.86 14.44 26.85
CA THR A 857 3.88 15.83 26.36
C THR A 857 3.89 16.80 27.53
N VAL A 858 4.79 17.79 27.52
CA VAL A 858 4.79 18.90 28.48
C VAL A 858 4.54 20.22 27.77
N PHE A 859 3.48 20.94 28.15
CA PHE A 859 3.21 22.28 27.66
C PHE A 859 3.76 23.35 28.60
N VAL A 860 4.50 24.32 28.08
CA VAL A 860 5.04 25.45 28.86
C VAL A 860 4.36 26.73 28.44
N ASN A 861 3.68 27.42 29.38
CA ASN A 861 2.93 28.67 29.13
C ASN A 861 1.87 28.59 28.02
N THR A 862 1.41 27.38 27.72
CA THR A 862 0.31 27.06 26.81
C THR A 862 -0.32 25.72 27.21
N TYR A 863 -1.43 25.35 26.60
CA TYR A 863 -2.05 24.03 26.78
C TYR A 863 -2.90 23.70 25.55
N ASN A 864 -3.20 22.41 25.34
CA ASN A 864 -3.90 21.91 24.14
C ASN A 864 -3.23 22.25 22.81
N LYS A 865 -1.95 22.63 22.83
CA LYS A 865 -1.21 23.02 21.63
C LYS A 865 -0.57 21.81 20.97
N THR A 866 -1.40 20.90 20.47
CA THR A 866 -0.97 19.83 19.59
C THR A 866 -0.64 20.39 18.21
N ASP A 867 0.11 19.62 17.43
CA ASP A 867 0.46 19.91 16.06
C ASP A 867 0.67 18.61 15.31
N VAL A 868 0.29 18.55 14.03
CA VAL A 868 0.39 17.33 13.22
C VAL A 868 1.83 16.84 13.06
N ALA A 869 2.83 17.72 13.23
CA ALA A 869 4.24 17.36 13.21
C ALA A 869 4.81 16.96 14.58
N ALA A 870 4.12 17.24 15.68
CA ALA A 870 4.58 16.95 17.03
C ALA A 870 4.03 15.58 17.50
N PRO A 871 4.91 14.61 17.83
CA PRO A 871 4.46 13.27 18.21
C PRO A 871 3.69 13.29 19.53
N PHE A 872 2.59 12.55 19.57
CA PHE A 872 1.68 12.48 20.71
C PHE A 872 1.47 11.03 21.17
N GLY A 873 1.54 10.79 22.48
CA GLY A 873 1.26 9.48 23.08
C GLY A 873 1.84 9.38 24.49
N GLY A 874 1.30 8.47 25.31
CA GLY A 874 1.57 8.45 26.75
C GLY A 874 2.81 7.67 27.20
N PHE A 875 3.08 7.80 28.50
CA PHE A 875 3.94 6.93 29.31
C PHE A 875 3.11 6.18 30.35
N LYS A 876 3.73 5.27 31.10
CA LYS A 876 3.10 4.50 32.20
C LYS A 876 1.80 3.80 31.73
N GLN A 877 0.70 3.91 32.50
CA GLN A 877 -0.60 3.29 32.13
C GLN A 877 -1.39 4.09 31.09
N SER A 878 -0.90 5.24 30.61
CA SER A 878 -1.47 5.94 29.44
C SER A 878 -1.06 5.28 28.11
N GLY A 879 -0.35 4.15 28.16
CA GLY A 879 0.00 3.35 26.99
C GLY A 879 1.36 3.71 26.39
N PHE A 880 1.54 3.39 25.10
CA PHE A 880 2.79 3.52 24.35
C PHE A 880 2.53 3.55 22.84
N GLY A 881 3.56 4.01 22.10
CA GLY A 881 3.46 4.37 20.69
C GLY A 881 3.06 5.83 20.51
N LYS A 882 3.21 6.35 19.29
CA LYS A 882 2.89 7.74 18.98
C LYS A 882 1.92 7.83 17.81
N ASP A 883 0.96 8.73 17.92
CA ASP A 883 0.25 9.33 16.80
C ASP A 883 0.95 10.66 16.43
N LEU A 884 0.68 11.18 15.23
CA LEU A 884 1.30 12.41 14.71
C LEU A 884 2.83 12.35 14.55
N GLY A 885 3.38 13.36 13.87
CA GLY A 885 4.82 13.48 13.62
C GLY A 885 5.42 12.33 12.81
N GLU A 886 6.73 12.39 12.57
CA GLU A 886 7.46 11.30 11.92
C GLU A 886 7.40 10.00 12.75
N ALA A 887 7.40 10.13 14.08
CA ALA A 887 7.44 8.99 15.00
C ALA A 887 6.29 7.99 14.76
N ALA A 888 5.08 8.48 14.43
CA ALA A 888 3.93 7.63 14.16
C ALA A 888 4.15 6.68 12.97
N LEU A 889 4.94 7.06 11.97
CA LEU A 889 5.22 6.20 10.81
C LEU A 889 5.88 4.89 11.24
N ASN A 890 6.71 4.91 12.27
CA ASN A 890 7.40 3.71 12.76
C ASN A 890 6.45 2.67 13.37
N GLU A 891 5.28 3.10 13.86
CA GLU A 891 4.24 2.20 14.35
C GLU A 891 3.59 1.40 13.21
N TYR A 892 3.65 1.94 11.99
CA TYR A 892 3.02 1.41 10.78
C TYR A 892 4.03 0.88 9.74
N LEU A 893 5.32 0.86 10.08
CA LEU A 893 6.39 0.29 9.28
C LEU A 893 7.05 -0.90 10.01
N ARG A 894 7.70 -1.76 9.23
CA ARG A 894 8.66 -2.77 9.68
C ARG A 894 10.01 -2.55 8.99
N VAL A 895 11.08 -2.97 9.65
CA VAL A 895 12.45 -2.84 9.15
C VAL A 895 12.94 -4.20 8.68
N LYS A 896 13.35 -4.31 7.42
CA LYS A 896 14.03 -5.47 6.86
C LYS A 896 15.50 -5.15 6.66
N THR A 897 16.38 -5.85 7.36
CA THR A 897 17.83 -5.78 7.14
C THR A 897 18.23 -6.71 6.01
N VAL A 898 19.00 -6.22 5.05
CA VAL A 898 19.56 -6.99 3.94
C VAL A 898 21.08 -6.86 3.99
N THR A 899 21.77 -7.98 4.14
CA THR A 899 23.24 -8.03 4.15
C THR A 899 23.72 -8.84 2.97
N PHE A 900 24.58 -8.23 2.16
CA PHE A 900 25.29 -8.85 1.06
C PHE A 900 26.74 -9.11 1.50
N GLU A 901 27.31 -10.23 1.08
CA GLU A 901 28.75 -10.46 1.06
C GLU A 901 29.22 -10.45 -0.40
N TYR A 902 30.32 -9.77 -0.70
CA TYR A 902 30.83 -9.59 -2.06
C TYR A 902 32.35 -9.42 -2.12
#